data_AF-K2C7L0-F1
#
_entry.id   AF-K2C7L0-F1
#
_cell.length_a   1.000
_cell.length_b   1.000
_cell.length_c   1.000
_cell.angle_alpha   90.00
_cell.angle_beta   90.00
_cell.angle_gamma   90.00
#
_symmetry.space_group_name_H-M   'P 1'
#
loop_
_entity.id
_entity.type
_entity.pdbx_description
1 polymer ?
#
loop_
_entity_poly.entity_id
_entity_poly.type
_entity_poly.pdbx_seq_one_letter_code
_entity_poly.pdbx_strand_id
1 'polypeptide(L)'
;RDEAGVAGVQGFVSLDFLEEPSLLMTNLQPDADGMLEIDLAALGPRHNLQILAVDQYAVAYREISFPEVAGKHRDLRMARAFDPQKHFSEQKNISSLTVDKTLAIEDITTTRIELFDSLPSVYRLFMALNPDAKLTEFSFITTWPTLEEARKLELYSKYSCHELNFFIYQKDRKFFDAVVKPYIANKRDKTFLDKWLLGLDLNDYLAPWAFARLNAFERILLGQRLPDQGASIERHSIDRFNLLPEDRERFNYLFKTALKGSALETGDALGFAAALKDAKLQDELEADLGMADMPVPSPSVMVSKSRMVMPSAPPPPPSGVSAESSIRFKHKSSRKADDSDSFEMKKESEEYAGDFEGLDLQEAAAGREEVRQMFKQVDTTEEWVENNYYQMPIEQQLADLIKINSFWRDYAAHRGGKPFVSTNVAEATGNFAEMMMALAVIDLPFKAEKHQSDFAAGKMALKAAGNVIVFHEEIKPSTAADETVSILTGQNFFALNDRYLYEKNQRFDKFVTEEFLVRTVYGCQVVITNPTSSIKKVDVLMQIPNGAMPVQQSLYTRSIQLQLEPFSTKTAEYYFYFPAPGSFKHYPVHVSENEKLLASAKPFVFNVVKELTSFDKTSWPWISQHGSDAEVLEFLERDNVERHDLEQIAFRMKNADFFKRVIELLRKRHAYNDTLWSYGIHNRDLPAIREYLANSPIASQCGSSLVSDLLVINPVDRHSYQHKEYWPLVNARVYQLGKKREILNSQFAAQYQALLTDLRYRKELSDYDRLAVVYYLLLQDRIADAGTHFARISDKTLIDSIQYQYIAAYLAFSDGEPEKAVKIAETYKDYPVVRWR
;
A
#
# COMPACT_ATOMS: atom_id res chain seq x y z
N ARG A 1 12.27 -24.75 7.66
CA ARG A 1 12.56 -23.44 8.30
C ARG A 1 13.93 -22.91 7.80
N ASP A 2 14.07 -22.60 6.53
CA ASP A 2 13.66 -21.24 6.14
C ASP A 2 12.31 -20.89 6.72
N GLU A 3 12.34 -20.29 7.91
CA GLU A 3 11.26 -19.38 8.27
C GLU A 3 11.42 -18.24 7.26
N ALA A 4 10.66 -18.36 6.17
CA ALA A 4 10.17 -17.18 5.47
C ALA A 4 9.34 -16.43 6.52
N GLY A 5 10.04 -15.64 7.33
CA GLY A 5 9.47 -14.81 8.35
C GLY A 5 8.51 -13.89 7.65
N VAL A 6 7.22 -14.24 7.72
CA VAL A 6 6.15 -13.29 7.47
C VAL A 6 6.51 -12.13 8.37
N ALA A 7 6.91 -11.02 7.76
CA ALA A 7 7.11 -9.76 8.45
C ALA A 7 5.72 -9.24 8.84
N GLY A 8 5.05 -9.98 9.73
CA GLY A 8 3.98 -9.50 10.56
C GLY A 8 4.60 -8.31 11.26
N VAL A 9 4.21 -7.12 10.79
CA VAL A 9 4.65 -5.83 11.30
C VAL A 9 4.61 -5.97 12.82
N GLN A 10 5.78 -5.86 13.48
CA GLN A 10 5.81 -5.84 14.93
C GLN A 10 5.00 -4.62 15.35
N GLY A 11 3.73 -4.87 15.67
CA GLY A 11 2.80 -3.83 16.05
C GLY A 11 3.37 -3.19 17.29
N PHE A 12 3.79 -1.92 17.15
CA PHE A 12 4.22 -1.11 18.29
C PHE A 12 3.16 -1.28 19.36
N VAL A 13 3.57 -1.73 20.55
CA VAL A 13 2.65 -2.05 21.63
C VAL A 13 1.84 -0.79 21.92
N SER A 14 0.54 -0.84 21.66
CA SER A 14 -0.36 0.28 21.96
C SER A 14 -0.36 0.46 23.48
N LEU A 15 0.23 1.57 23.91
CA LEU A 15 0.20 2.05 25.29
C LEU A 15 -0.91 3.09 25.49
N ASP A 16 -1.95 3.07 24.65
CA ASP A 16 -3.05 4.05 24.66
C ASP A 16 -3.88 3.99 25.96
N PHE A 17 -3.72 2.91 26.74
CA PHE A 17 -4.25 2.75 28.08
C PHE A 17 -3.52 3.59 29.14
N LEU A 18 -2.32 4.13 28.87
CA LEU A 18 -1.66 5.08 29.76
C LEU A 18 -2.32 6.46 29.64
N GLU A 19 -2.70 7.06 30.76
CA GLU A 19 -3.21 8.45 30.76
C GLU A 19 -2.11 9.42 30.30
N GLU A 20 -0.88 9.14 30.74
CA GLU A 20 0.35 9.88 30.45
C GLU A 20 1.35 8.99 29.68
N PRO A 21 1.41 9.06 28.35
CA PRO A 21 2.38 8.31 27.55
C PRO A 21 3.81 8.88 27.68
N SER A 22 4.78 8.22 27.05
CA SER A 22 6.20 8.61 27.01
C SER A 22 6.40 10.09 26.70
N LEU A 23 7.24 10.77 27.50
CA LEU A 23 7.62 12.16 27.27
C LEU A 23 8.92 12.21 26.46
N LEU A 24 8.91 12.94 25.36
CA LEU A 24 10.09 13.18 24.53
C LEU A 24 10.50 14.65 24.64
N MET A 25 11.69 14.90 25.18
CA MET A 25 12.34 16.22 25.16
C MET A 25 13.46 16.19 24.10
N THR A 26 13.33 16.97 23.03
CA THR A 26 14.33 17.06 21.95
C THR A 26 15.02 18.43 21.93
N ASN A 27 16.21 18.48 21.32
CA ASN A 27 16.96 19.70 21.05
C ASN A 27 17.23 20.58 22.28
N LEU A 28 17.28 19.98 23.47
CA LEU A 28 17.65 20.66 24.71
C LEU A 28 19.09 21.16 24.56
N GLN A 29 19.29 22.48 24.72
CA GLN A 29 20.62 23.09 24.65
C GLN A 29 21.28 23.03 26.04
N PRO A 30 22.52 22.53 26.15
CA PRO A 30 23.31 22.71 27.36
C PRO A 30 23.73 24.18 27.51
N ASP A 31 24.17 24.54 28.72
CA ASP A 31 24.71 25.86 29.03
C ASP A 31 26.16 26.05 28.54
N ALA A 32 26.77 27.18 28.93
CA ALA A 32 28.13 27.54 28.53
C ALA A 32 29.23 26.61 29.08
N ASP A 33 28.94 25.85 30.14
CA ASP A 33 29.85 24.86 30.74
C ASP A 33 29.53 23.43 30.25
N GLY A 34 28.58 23.27 29.33
CA GLY A 34 28.15 21.98 28.77
C GLY A 34 27.17 21.21 29.64
N MET A 35 26.62 21.83 30.69
CA MET A 35 25.72 21.20 31.65
C MET A 35 24.25 21.38 31.22
N LEU A 36 23.38 20.48 31.67
CA LEU A 36 21.98 20.43 31.25
C LEU A 36 21.10 19.93 32.40
N GLU A 37 20.32 20.84 32.97
CA GLU A 37 19.39 20.55 34.08
C GLU A 37 18.00 20.21 33.56
N ILE A 38 17.38 19.16 34.11
CA ILE A 38 15.99 18.76 33.83
C ILE A 38 15.25 18.69 35.16
N ASP A 39 14.15 19.44 35.29
CA ASP A 39 13.26 19.37 36.44
C ASP A 39 12.56 18.01 36.48
N LEU A 40 12.83 17.22 37.53
CA LEU A 40 12.22 15.90 37.72
C LEU A 40 10.68 15.99 37.86
N ALA A 41 10.13 17.13 38.32
CA ALA A 41 8.68 17.33 38.37
C ALA A 41 8.04 17.34 36.96
N ALA A 42 8.79 17.69 35.91
CA ALA A 42 8.32 17.67 34.53
C ALA A 42 8.20 16.24 33.96
N LEU A 43 8.77 15.22 34.61
CA LEU A 43 8.68 13.82 34.18
C LEU A 43 7.34 13.16 34.57
N GLY A 44 6.64 13.69 35.59
CA GLY A 44 5.37 13.13 36.06
C GLY A 44 5.52 11.71 36.63
N PRO A 45 4.61 10.77 36.35
CA PRO A 45 4.68 9.38 36.86
C PRO A 45 5.68 8.49 36.11
N ARG A 46 6.54 9.06 35.25
CA ARG A 46 7.46 8.30 34.38
C ARG A 46 8.73 7.93 35.13
N HIS A 47 8.90 6.64 35.40
CA HIS A 47 9.98 6.12 36.24
C HIS A 47 11.25 5.69 35.46
N ASN A 48 11.31 5.85 34.14
CA ASN A 48 12.51 5.55 33.35
C ASN A 48 12.84 6.69 32.39
N LEU A 49 14.08 7.19 32.45
CA LEU A 49 14.58 8.31 31.65
C LEU A 49 15.75 7.83 30.78
N GLN A 50 15.56 7.92 29.47
CA GLN A 50 16.58 7.62 28.47
C GLN A 50 17.14 8.93 27.92
N ILE A 51 18.44 9.14 28.08
CA ILE A 51 19.18 10.33 27.66
C ILE A 51 20.05 9.94 26.46
N LEU A 52 19.85 10.64 25.33
CA LEU A 52 20.59 10.43 24.10
C LEU A 52 21.20 11.76 23.64
N ALA A 53 22.53 11.83 23.59
CA ALA A 53 23.28 12.93 22.99
C ALA A 53 23.88 12.45 21.66
N VAL A 54 23.79 13.28 20.63
CA VAL A 54 24.22 12.97 19.26
C VAL A 54 24.98 14.18 18.70
N ASP A 55 26.18 13.94 18.19
CA ASP A 55 26.91 14.92 17.36
C ASP A 55 27.16 14.33 15.95
N GLN A 56 28.05 14.96 15.15
CA GLN A 56 28.31 14.52 13.77
C GLN A 56 29.18 13.24 13.67
N TYR A 57 29.81 12.81 14.76
CA TYR A 57 30.82 11.76 14.81
C TYR A 57 30.56 10.72 15.92
N ALA A 58 29.81 11.06 16.96
CA ALA A 58 29.55 10.21 18.11
C ALA A 58 28.09 10.24 18.59
N VAL A 59 27.71 9.19 19.31
CA VAL A 59 26.45 9.05 20.03
C VAL A 59 26.75 8.58 21.45
N ALA A 60 26.22 9.28 22.45
CA ALA A 60 26.29 8.90 23.85
C ALA A 60 24.88 8.60 24.38
N TYR A 61 24.71 7.43 24.99
CA TYR A 61 23.45 6.98 25.59
C TYR A 61 23.62 6.75 27.08
N ARG A 62 22.64 7.15 27.88
CA ARG A 62 22.55 6.81 29.30
C ARG A 62 21.10 6.62 29.72
N GLU A 63 20.86 5.60 30.53
CA GLU A 63 19.55 5.27 31.08
C GLU A 63 19.58 5.46 32.60
N ILE A 64 18.49 6.03 33.13
CA ILE A 64 18.32 6.32 34.56
C ILE A 64 16.90 5.91 34.95
N SER A 65 16.79 4.86 35.76
CA SER A 65 15.53 4.40 36.31
C SER A 65 15.35 4.95 37.73
N PHE A 66 14.17 5.49 37.99
CA PHE A 66 13.70 6.01 39.28
C PHE A 66 12.80 4.96 39.98
N PRO A 67 12.46 5.15 41.26
CA PRO A 67 11.43 4.34 41.91
C PRO A 67 10.10 4.37 41.14
N GLU A 68 9.39 3.24 41.12
CA GLU A 68 8.11 3.13 40.42
C GLU A 68 7.06 4.05 41.05
N VAL A 69 6.45 4.91 40.23
CA VAL A 69 5.26 5.71 40.59
C VAL A 69 4.06 5.06 39.93
N ALA A 70 2.97 4.89 40.68
CA ALA A 70 1.74 4.30 40.16
C ALA A 70 1.16 5.15 39.02
N GLY A 71 1.29 4.64 37.79
CA GLY A 71 0.72 5.28 36.60
C GLY A 71 -0.81 5.26 36.62
N LYS A 72 -1.42 6.33 36.11
CA LYS A 72 -2.87 6.36 35.85
C LYS A 72 -3.19 5.67 34.52
N HIS A 73 -4.34 5.01 34.47
CA HIS A 73 -4.79 4.27 33.30
C HIS A 73 -6.13 4.80 32.77
N ARG A 74 -6.24 4.99 31.46
CA ARG A 74 -7.49 5.26 30.76
C ARG A 74 -8.30 3.97 30.66
N ASP A 75 -9.60 4.07 30.91
CA ASP A 75 -10.51 2.98 30.60
C ASP A 75 -10.73 2.90 29.08
N LEU A 76 -10.23 1.81 28.47
CA LEU A 76 -10.42 1.53 27.04
C LEU A 76 -11.71 0.73 26.76
N ARG A 77 -12.56 0.48 27.76
CA ARG A 77 -13.86 -0.17 27.53
C ARG A 77 -14.85 0.78 26.85
N MET A 78 -15.88 0.21 26.23
CA MET A 78 -17.02 0.96 25.70
C MET A 78 -17.88 1.54 26.83
N ALA A 79 -17.46 2.70 27.37
CA ALA A 79 -18.10 3.36 28.51
C ALA A 79 -19.49 3.93 28.18
N ARG A 80 -19.66 4.54 27.00
CA ARG A 80 -20.87 5.24 26.56
C ARG A 80 -21.49 4.57 25.34
N ALA A 81 -22.24 3.50 25.59
CA ALA A 81 -23.14 2.91 24.59
C ALA A 81 -24.35 3.81 24.32
N PHE A 82 -24.88 3.80 23.10
CA PHE A 82 -26.13 4.49 22.78
C PHE A 82 -27.30 3.85 23.54
N ASP A 83 -28.31 4.66 23.83
CA ASP A 83 -29.58 4.23 24.43
C ASP A 83 -30.28 3.21 23.51
N PRO A 84 -30.45 1.92 23.90
CA PRO A 84 -31.05 0.89 23.05
C PRO A 84 -32.53 1.12 22.70
N GLN A 85 -33.17 2.17 23.24
CA GLN A 85 -34.52 2.60 22.89
C GLN A 85 -34.56 3.77 21.89
N LYS A 86 -33.41 4.31 21.48
CA LYS A 86 -33.31 5.45 20.56
C LYS A 86 -32.60 5.07 19.25
N HIS A 87 -33.11 5.62 18.16
CA HIS A 87 -32.61 5.37 16.81
C HIS A 87 -31.66 6.47 16.38
N PHE A 88 -30.46 6.11 15.94
CA PHE A 88 -29.43 7.03 15.47
C PHE A 88 -28.93 6.62 14.07
N SER A 89 -28.51 7.61 13.27
CA SER A 89 -27.88 7.41 11.96
C SER A 89 -26.66 8.31 11.77
N GLU A 90 -25.64 7.80 11.08
CA GLU A 90 -24.43 8.53 10.70
C GLU A 90 -24.71 9.40 9.46
N GLN A 91 -24.80 10.72 9.65
CA GLN A 91 -25.00 11.71 8.58
C GLN A 91 -23.66 12.18 8.03
N LYS A 92 -23.51 12.23 6.69
CA LYS A 92 -22.29 12.66 6.00
C LYS A 92 -22.54 13.94 5.21
N ASN A 93 -22.23 15.07 5.82
CA ASN A 93 -22.57 16.38 5.30
C ASN A 93 -21.34 17.12 4.77
N ILE A 94 -21.51 17.82 3.65
CA ILE A 94 -20.53 18.78 3.14
C ILE A 94 -21.21 20.14 3.06
N SER A 95 -20.66 21.15 3.74
CA SER A 95 -21.25 22.49 3.87
C SER A 95 -20.29 23.55 3.33
N SER A 96 -20.76 24.38 2.39
CA SER A 96 -20.00 25.54 1.92
C SER A 96 -20.41 26.81 2.68
N LEU A 97 -19.47 27.34 3.45
CA LEU A 97 -19.64 28.60 4.18
C LEU A 97 -18.94 29.73 3.42
N THR A 98 -19.51 30.92 3.58
CA THR A 98 -18.98 32.20 3.12
C THR A 98 -18.90 33.11 4.34
N VAL A 99 -18.20 34.24 4.23
CA VAL A 99 -18.12 35.32 5.24
C VAL A 99 -19.43 35.49 6.02
N ASP A 100 -19.32 35.55 7.35
CA ASP A 100 -20.39 35.72 8.34
C ASP A 100 -21.45 34.60 8.44
N LYS A 101 -21.36 33.51 7.66
CA LYS A 101 -22.21 32.32 7.89
C LYS A 101 -21.70 31.46 9.05
N THR A 102 -22.63 30.85 9.76
CA THR A 102 -22.35 29.92 10.86
C THR A 102 -22.83 28.51 10.53
N LEU A 103 -22.00 27.50 10.77
CA LEU A 103 -22.39 26.10 10.89
C LEU A 103 -22.57 25.76 12.38
N ALA A 104 -23.66 25.08 12.73
CA ALA A 104 -23.93 24.61 14.08
C ALA A 104 -23.85 23.07 14.13
N ILE A 105 -23.08 22.57 15.08
CA ILE A 105 -22.83 21.15 15.34
C ILE A 105 -23.43 20.82 16.71
N GLU A 106 -24.29 19.81 16.77
CA GLU A 106 -25.11 19.55 17.97
C GLU A 106 -24.46 18.63 19.01
N ASP A 107 -23.41 17.90 18.63
CA ASP A 107 -22.58 17.09 19.53
C ASP A 107 -21.14 17.00 19.00
N ILE A 108 -20.19 17.61 19.71
CA ILE A 108 -18.75 17.55 19.40
C ILE A 108 -18.16 16.16 19.65
N THR A 109 -18.76 15.36 20.55
CA THR A 109 -18.13 14.13 21.06
C THR A 109 -18.17 12.96 20.07
N THR A 110 -19.21 12.90 19.23
CA THR A 110 -19.33 11.93 18.12
C THR A 110 -18.91 12.48 16.76
N THR A 111 -18.81 13.81 16.61
CA THR A 111 -18.56 14.46 15.31
C THR A 111 -17.11 14.39 14.86
N ARG A 112 -16.87 14.08 13.58
CA ARG A 112 -15.62 14.40 12.88
C ARG A 112 -15.84 15.59 11.96
N ILE A 113 -14.87 16.49 11.90
CA ILE A 113 -14.89 17.69 11.06
C ILE A 113 -13.55 17.87 10.35
N GLU A 114 -13.58 18.30 9.09
CA GLU A 114 -12.42 18.74 8.31
C GLU A 114 -12.75 20.03 7.55
N LEU A 115 -11.79 20.96 7.45
CA LEU A 115 -11.98 22.25 6.82
C LEU A 115 -11.02 22.45 5.64
N PHE A 116 -11.58 22.83 4.49
CA PHE A 116 -10.86 23.28 3.31
C PHE A 116 -11.12 24.77 3.11
N ASP A 117 -10.31 25.58 3.78
CA ASP A 117 -10.41 27.04 3.90
C ASP A 117 -9.51 27.79 2.92
N SER A 118 -8.72 27.07 2.14
CA SER A 118 -7.61 27.65 1.39
C SER A 118 -7.18 26.80 0.19
N LEU A 119 -6.62 27.43 -0.83
CA LEU A 119 -6.18 26.74 -2.05
C LEU A 119 -5.14 25.62 -1.77
N PRO A 120 -4.15 25.79 -0.87
CA PRO A 120 -3.25 24.69 -0.50
C PRO A 120 -3.97 23.50 0.15
N SER A 121 -5.04 23.73 0.94
CA SER A 121 -5.80 22.63 1.55
C SER A 121 -6.49 21.75 0.48
N VAL A 122 -7.09 22.37 -0.54
CA VAL A 122 -7.72 21.64 -1.67
C VAL A 122 -6.68 21.00 -2.57
N TYR A 123 -5.52 21.62 -2.78
CA TYR A 123 -4.39 20.97 -3.47
C TYR A 123 -3.96 19.68 -2.75
N ARG A 124 -3.89 19.67 -1.41
CA ARG A 124 -3.60 18.45 -0.64
C ARG A 124 -4.71 17.40 -0.75
N LEU A 125 -5.98 17.82 -0.74
CA LEU A 125 -7.12 16.93 -0.98
C LEU A 125 -7.00 16.23 -2.35
N PHE A 126 -6.66 16.98 -3.40
CA PHE A 126 -6.46 16.43 -4.73
C PHE A 126 -5.26 15.46 -4.79
N MET A 127 -4.12 15.81 -4.19
CA MET A 127 -2.98 14.90 -4.08
C MET A 127 -3.27 13.61 -3.27
N ALA A 128 -4.18 13.66 -2.30
CA ALA A 128 -4.59 12.49 -1.52
C ALA A 128 -5.61 11.58 -2.25
N LEU A 129 -6.40 12.15 -3.16
CA LEU A 129 -7.41 11.46 -3.96
C LEU A 129 -6.85 10.91 -5.29
N ASN A 130 -5.93 11.63 -5.91
CA ASN A 130 -5.24 11.25 -7.15
C ASN A 130 -3.79 11.77 -7.11
N PRO A 131 -2.80 10.92 -6.74
CA PRO A 131 -1.40 11.31 -6.61
C PRO A 131 -0.71 11.45 -7.98
N ASP A 132 -1.17 12.40 -8.79
CA ASP A 132 -0.65 12.68 -10.12
C ASP A 132 0.74 13.35 -10.05
N ALA A 133 1.73 12.74 -10.72
CA ALA A 133 3.09 13.27 -10.78
C ALA A 133 3.14 14.66 -11.45
N LYS A 134 2.27 14.92 -12.44
CA LYS A 134 2.15 16.24 -13.07
C LYS A 134 1.62 17.28 -12.08
N LEU A 135 0.65 16.92 -11.23
CA LEU A 135 0.17 17.85 -10.19
C LEU A 135 1.27 18.17 -9.17
N THR A 136 2.08 17.17 -8.82
CA THR A 136 3.25 17.33 -7.94
C THR A 136 4.29 18.31 -8.50
N GLU A 137 4.60 18.24 -9.80
CA GLU A 137 5.47 19.22 -10.48
C GLU A 137 4.92 20.66 -10.40
N PHE A 138 3.59 20.82 -10.37
CA PHE A 138 2.89 22.09 -10.32
C PHE A 138 2.59 22.60 -8.89
N SER A 139 3.09 21.92 -7.85
CA SER A 139 2.98 22.33 -6.44
C SER A 139 3.27 23.82 -6.16
N PHE A 140 4.13 24.45 -6.96
CA PHE A 140 4.43 25.89 -6.90
C PHE A 140 3.22 26.82 -7.07
N ILE A 141 2.11 26.35 -7.67
CA ILE A 141 0.88 27.16 -7.78
C ILE A 141 0.29 27.52 -6.41
N THR A 142 0.48 26.67 -5.40
CA THR A 142 -0.03 26.89 -4.03
C THR A 142 0.60 28.11 -3.35
N THR A 143 1.79 28.51 -3.78
CA THR A 143 2.54 29.68 -3.28
C THR A 143 2.69 30.78 -4.33
N TRP A 144 2.00 30.70 -5.47
CA TRP A 144 2.17 31.62 -6.61
C TRP A 144 2.18 33.13 -6.23
N PRO A 145 1.30 33.65 -5.35
CA PRO A 145 1.31 35.08 -5.00
C PRO A 145 2.56 35.53 -4.23
N THR A 146 3.26 34.62 -3.54
CA THR A 146 4.48 34.92 -2.77
C THR A 146 5.77 34.67 -3.55
N LEU A 147 5.68 34.27 -4.83
CA LEU A 147 6.84 34.12 -5.71
C LEU A 147 7.27 35.46 -6.30
N GLU A 148 8.58 35.72 -6.32
CA GLU A 148 9.16 36.85 -7.04
C GLU A 148 8.92 36.77 -8.55
N GLU A 149 8.83 37.91 -9.21
CA GLU A 149 8.47 38.00 -10.64
C GLU A 149 9.46 37.24 -11.55
N ALA A 150 10.76 37.31 -11.25
CA ALA A 150 11.79 36.52 -11.96
C ALA A 150 11.54 35.00 -11.85
N ARG A 151 11.12 34.52 -10.67
CA ARG A 151 10.81 33.10 -10.45
C ARG A 151 9.48 32.70 -11.12
N LYS A 152 8.49 33.59 -11.16
CA LYS A 152 7.26 33.39 -11.94
C LYS A 152 7.55 33.26 -13.43
N LEU A 153 8.44 34.10 -13.98
CA LEU A 153 8.88 34.03 -15.37
C LEU A 153 9.60 32.72 -15.69
N GLU A 154 10.53 32.28 -14.84
CA GLU A 154 11.24 31.01 -15.00
C GLU A 154 10.28 29.80 -14.98
N LEU A 155 9.39 29.73 -13.99
CA LEU A 155 8.39 28.67 -13.88
C LEU A 155 7.42 28.69 -15.07
N TYR A 156 6.94 29.87 -15.48
CA TYR A 156 6.08 29.99 -16.64
C TYR A 156 6.79 29.54 -17.93
N SER A 157 8.05 29.91 -18.12
CA SER A 157 8.85 29.49 -19.28
C SER A 157 9.15 27.97 -19.32
N LYS A 158 9.05 27.26 -18.19
CA LYS A 158 9.21 25.81 -18.11
C LYS A 158 7.88 25.06 -18.25
N TYR A 159 6.80 25.63 -17.71
CA TYR A 159 5.51 24.96 -17.48
C TYR A 159 4.34 25.60 -18.25
N SER A 160 4.61 26.35 -19.33
CA SER A 160 3.58 27.01 -20.14
C SER A 160 2.61 25.98 -20.77
N CYS A 161 1.37 25.98 -20.31
CA CYS A 161 0.29 25.12 -20.78
C CYS A 161 -1.09 25.78 -20.53
N HIS A 162 -2.15 25.23 -21.11
CA HIS A 162 -3.53 25.68 -20.94
C HIS A 162 -3.98 25.76 -19.47
N GLU A 163 -3.59 24.78 -18.67
CA GLU A 163 -3.86 24.68 -17.23
C GLU A 163 -3.27 25.89 -16.47
N LEU A 164 -1.98 26.17 -16.68
CA LEU A 164 -1.30 27.30 -16.03
C LEU A 164 -1.78 28.65 -16.57
N ASN A 165 -2.04 28.74 -17.88
CA ASN A 165 -2.54 29.97 -18.51
C ASN A 165 -3.90 30.39 -17.90
N PHE A 166 -4.81 29.44 -17.69
CA PHE A 166 -6.11 29.72 -17.07
C PHE A 166 -6.01 29.92 -15.56
N PHE A 167 -5.13 29.20 -14.86
CA PHE A 167 -4.85 29.46 -13.44
C PHE A 167 -4.37 30.90 -13.20
N ILE A 168 -3.39 31.37 -13.98
CA ILE A 168 -2.86 32.74 -13.89
C ILE A 168 -3.95 33.75 -14.31
N TYR A 169 -4.76 33.47 -15.34
CA TYR A 169 -5.88 34.33 -15.74
C TYR A 169 -6.83 34.64 -14.58
N GLN A 170 -7.16 33.63 -13.76
CA GLN A 170 -8.06 33.78 -12.61
C GLN A 170 -7.35 34.35 -11.36
N LYS A 171 -6.13 33.89 -11.06
CA LYS A 171 -5.48 34.16 -9.75
C LYS A 171 -4.40 35.25 -9.77
N ASP A 172 -3.81 35.58 -10.92
CA ASP A 172 -2.80 36.65 -11.06
C ASP A 172 -2.99 37.39 -12.39
N ARG A 173 -4.10 38.13 -12.46
CA ARG A 173 -4.52 38.83 -13.68
C ARG A 173 -3.48 39.84 -14.21
N LYS A 174 -2.66 40.41 -13.32
CA LYS A 174 -1.58 41.34 -13.68
C LYS A 174 -0.48 40.62 -14.47
N PHE A 175 0.02 39.49 -13.96
CA PHE A 175 0.98 38.66 -14.69
C PHE A 175 0.36 38.08 -15.97
N PHE A 176 -0.95 37.76 -15.96
CA PHE A 176 -1.65 37.31 -17.17
C PHE A 176 -1.60 38.34 -18.31
N ASP A 177 -2.10 39.57 -18.10
CA ASP A 177 -2.17 40.56 -19.17
C ASP A 177 -0.76 41.07 -19.58
N ALA A 178 0.25 41.01 -18.70
CA ALA A 178 1.62 41.45 -18.98
C ALA A 178 2.49 40.41 -19.72
N VAL A 179 2.39 39.12 -19.36
CA VAL A 179 3.30 38.06 -19.86
C VAL A 179 2.56 37.02 -20.69
N VAL A 180 1.52 36.43 -20.11
CA VAL A 180 0.81 35.27 -20.69
C VAL A 180 0.03 35.66 -21.94
N LYS A 181 -0.66 36.79 -21.92
CA LYS A 181 -1.51 37.25 -23.02
C LYS A 181 -0.72 37.63 -24.29
N PRO A 182 0.40 38.39 -24.21
CA PRO A 182 1.29 38.58 -25.36
C PRO A 182 1.87 37.27 -25.89
N TYR A 183 2.19 36.31 -25.02
CA TYR A 183 2.70 35.00 -25.43
C TYR A 183 1.65 34.19 -26.23
N ILE A 184 0.44 34.00 -25.68
CA ILE A 184 -0.66 33.27 -26.36
C ILE A 184 -1.07 33.97 -27.66
N ALA A 185 -1.02 35.30 -27.74
CA ALA A 185 -1.32 36.05 -28.96
C ALA A 185 -0.41 35.66 -30.15
N ASN A 186 0.83 35.25 -29.87
CA ASN A 186 1.82 34.86 -30.89
C ASN A 186 1.79 33.38 -31.30
N LYS A 187 0.99 32.52 -30.65
CA LYS A 187 0.78 31.13 -31.11
C LYS A 187 0.32 31.08 -32.57
N ARG A 188 0.84 30.13 -33.36
CA ARG A 188 0.41 29.91 -34.74
C ARG A 188 -1.04 29.41 -34.77
N ASP A 189 -1.28 28.27 -34.13
CA ASP A 189 -2.58 27.60 -34.09
C ASP A 189 -3.23 27.79 -32.71
N LYS A 190 -4.34 28.53 -32.66
CA LYS A 190 -5.01 28.92 -31.41
C LYS A 190 -6.20 28.00 -31.11
N THR A 191 -6.16 27.34 -29.96
CA THR A 191 -7.24 26.45 -29.50
C THR A 191 -8.47 27.23 -29.03
N PHE A 192 -9.52 26.53 -28.61
CA PHE A 192 -10.68 27.14 -27.96
C PHE A 192 -10.25 27.99 -26.74
N LEU A 193 -9.43 27.44 -25.85
CA LEU A 193 -9.02 28.13 -24.63
C LEU A 193 -8.11 29.32 -24.94
N ASP A 194 -7.20 29.22 -25.92
CA ASP A 194 -6.40 30.38 -26.36
C ASP A 194 -7.29 31.53 -26.87
N LYS A 195 -8.29 31.22 -27.71
CA LYS A 195 -9.26 32.22 -28.19
C LYS A 195 -10.08 32.82 -27.04
N TRP A 196 -10.55 31.99 -26.11
CA TRP A 196 -11.33 32.44 -24.94
C TRP A 196 -10.50 33.38 -24.05
N LEU A 197 -9.25 33.04 -23.76
CA LEU A 197 -8.31 33.82 -22.96
C LEU A 197 -7.92 35.15 -23.62
N LEU A 198 -7.77 35.17 -24.95
CA LEU A 198 -7.46 36.38 -25.72
C LEU A 198 -8.66 37.33 -25.90
N GLY A 199 -9.89 36.83 -25.75
CA GLY A 199 -11.11 37.61 -26.01
C GLY A 199 -11.54 37.62 -27.48
N LEU A 200 -11.16 36.60 -28.24
CA LEU A 200 -11.54 36.43 -29.65
C LEU A 200 -12.96 35.84 -29.78
N ASP A 201 -13.51 35.86 -31.00
CA ASP A 201 -14.80 35.24 -31.29
C ASP A 201 -14.77 33.71 -31.10
N LEU A 202 -15.89 33.18 -30.62
CA LEU A 202 -16.13 31.77 -30.31
C LEU A 202 -17.37 31.19 -31.00
N ASN A 203 -18.08 31.96 -31.85
CA ASN A 203 -19.30 31.50 -32.52
C ASN A 203 -19.11 30.19 -33.31
N ASP A 204 -17.94 29.96 -33.92
CA ASP A 204 -17.57 28.70 -34.58
C ASP A 204 -17.81 27.46 -33.70
N TYR A 205 -17.61 27.58 -32.38
CA TYR A 205 -17.72 26.48 -31.43
C TYR A 205 -19.16 26.14 -31.04
N LEU A 206 -20.15 26.90 -31.52
CA LEU A 206 -21.57 26.52 -31.46
C LEU A 206 -21.95 25.52 -32.57
N ALA A 207 -21.14 25.38 -33.63
CA ALA A 207 -21.38 24.38 -34.67
C ALA A 207 -21.30 22.97 -34.06
N PRO A 208 -22.26 22.05 -34.35
CA PRO A 208 -22.37 20.77 -33.64
C PRO A 208 -21.08 19.94 -33.61
N TRP A 209 -20.28 19.93 -34.68
CA TRP A 209 -19.00 19.21 -34.73
C TRP A 209 -17.95 19.80 -33.79
N ALA A 210 -17.86 21.13 -33.69
CA ALA A 210 -16.93 21.81 -32.80
C ALA A 210 -17.40 21.70 -31.33
N PHE A 211 -18.69 21.94 -31.08
CA PHE A 211 -19.29 21.79 -29.74
C PHE A 211 -19.18 20.37 -29.19
N ALA A 212 -19.30 19.35 -30.05
CA ALA A 212 -19.13 17.95 -29.68
C ALA A 212 -17.70 17.61 -29.23
N ARG A 213 -16.68 18.35 -29.70
CA ARG A 213 -15.26 18.14 -29.35
C ARG A 213 -14.80 18.86 -28.09
N LEU A 214 -15.47 19.95 -27.68
CA LEU A 214 -15.16 20.65 -26.43
C LEU A 214 -15.38 19.75 -25.20
N ASN A 215 -14.51 19.86 -24.19
CA ASN A 215 -14.71 19.20 -22.89
C ASN A 215 -15.77 19.92 -22.02
N ALA A 216 -16.15 19.32 -20.89
CA ALA A 216 -17.24 19.86 -20.05
C ALA A 216 -16.94 21.27 -19.53
N PHE A 217 -15.70 21.52 -19.09
CA PHE A 217 -15.23 22.83 -18.65
C PHE A 217 -15.21 23.85 -19.79
N GLU A 218 -14.69 23.50 -20.97
CA GLU A 218 -14.70 24.38 -22.15
C GLU A 218 -16.12 24.77 -22.59
N ARG A 219 -17.08 23.84 -22.56
CA ARG A 219 -18.48 24.14 -22.84
C ARG A 219 -19.04 25.16 -21.85
N ILE A 220 -18.75 25.01 -20.55
CA ILE A 220 -19.17 25.98 -19.52
C ILE A 220 -18.57 27.36 -19.80
N LEU A 221 -17.27 27.43 -20.12
CA LEU A 221 -16.61 28.68 -20.51
C LEU A 221 -17.23 29.35 -21.75
N LEU A 222 -17.70 28.57 -22.73
CA LEU A 222 -18.43 29.07 -23.90
C LEU A 222 -19.78 29.68 -23.49
N GLY A 223 -20.55 28.99 -22.64
CA GLY A 223 -21.83 29.49 -22.11
C GLY A 223 -21.69 30.70 -21.18
N GLN A 224 -20.58 30.83 -20.47
CA GLN A 224 -20.24 32.01 -19.67
C GLN A 224 -19.80 33.21 -20.55
N ARG A 225 -19.25 32.96 -21.75
CA ARG A 225 -18.81 34.01 -22.68
C ARG A 225 -19.92 34.51 -23.62
N LEU A 226 -20.90 33.67 -23.94
CA LEU A 226 -22.02 33.98 -24.84
C LEU A 226 -23.36 33.96 -24.06
N PRO A 227 -23.82 35.11 -23.51
CA PRO A 227 -24.97 35.16 -22.61
C PRO A 227 -26.24 34.50 -23.17
N ASP A 228 -26.53 34.73 -24.45
CA ASP A 228 -27.71 34.21 -25.16
C ASP A 228 -27.74 32.67 -25.24
N GLN A 229 -26.58 32.03 -25.15
CA GLN A 229 -26.43 30.57 -25.16
C GLN A 229 -26.27 29.96 -23.76
N GLY A 230 -25.96 30.79 -22.75
CA GLY A 230 -25.57 30.34 -21.42
C GLY A 230 -26.62 29.45 -20.73
N ALA A 231 -27.91 29.78 -20.82
CA ALA A 231 -28.98 28.95 -20.24
C ALA A 231 -29.18 27.60 -20.97
N SER A 232 -28.91 27.56 -22.29
CA SER A 232 -29.00 26.32 -23.08
C SER A 232 -27.83 25.38 -22.75
N ILE A 233 -26.63 25.93 -22.60
CA ILE A 233 -25.40 25.21 -22.24
C ILE A 233 -25.42 24.73 -20.78
N GLU A 234 -25.92 25.55 -19.84
CA GLU A 234 -26.18 25.16 -18.45
C GLU A 234 -27.10 23.93 -18.41
N ARG A 235 -28.26 24.03 -19.09
CA ARG A 235 -29.22 22.92 -19.17
C ARG A 235 -28.59 21.66 -19.78
N HIS A 236 -27.85 21.78 -20.88
CA HIS A 236 -27.16 20.63 -21.50
C HIS A 236 -26.17 19.97 -20.52
N SER A 237 -25.47 20.73 -19.68
CA SER A 237 -24.59 20.18 -18.64
C SER A 237 -25.36 19.47 -17.52
N ILE A 238 -26.50 20.02 -17.09
CA ILE A 238 -27.39 19.38 -16.10
C ILE A 238 -28.01 18.10 -16.66
N ASP A 239 -28.60 18.16 -17.86
CA ASP A 239 -29.24 17.03 -18.53
C ASP A 239 -28.22 15.90 -18.80
N ARG A 240 -26.95 16.23 -19.09
CA ARG A 240 -25.86 15.22 -19.18
C ARG A 240 -25.38 14.67 -17.84
N PHE A 241 -25.41 15.46 -16.76
CA PHE A 241 -25.11 14.96 -15.41
C PHE A 241 -26.18 13.97 -14.94
N ASN A 242 -27.46 14.27 -15.20
CA ASN A 242 -28.60 13.45 -14.79
C ASN A 242 -28.67 12.05 -15.47
N LEU A 243 -27.83 11.80 -16.48
CA LEU A 243 -27.66 10.49 -17.12
C LEU A 243 -26.57 9.62 -16.46
N LEU A 244 -25.82 10.16 -15.49
CA LEU A 244 -24.82 9.40 -14.75
C LEU A 244 -25.47 8.66 -13.56
N PRO A 245 -25.09 7.40 -13.29
CA PRO A 245 -25.59 6.67 -12.12
C PRO A 245 -24.99 7.22 -10.81
N GLU A 246 -25.79 7.24 -9.74
CA GLU A 246 -25.31 7.58 -8.39
C GLU A 246 -24.28 6.55 -7.87
N ASP A 247 -23.00 6.91 -7.84
CA ASP A 247 -21.96 6.13 -7.20
C ASP A 247 -21.74 6.57 -5.74
N ARG A 248 -22.35 5.83 -4.80
CA ARG A 248 -22.18 6.08 -3.36
C ARG A 248 -20.86 5.55 -2.82
N GLU A 249 -20.24 4.55 -3.45
CA GLU A 249 -18.95 4.01 -3.00
C GLU A 249 -17.84 5.04 -3.29
N ARG A 250 -17.85 5.64 -4.48
CA ARG A 250 -17.06 6.83 -4.83
C ARG A 250 -17.31 7.98 -3.86
N PHE A 251 -18.55 8.39 -3.63
CA PHE A 251 -18.85 9.48 -2.68
C PHE A 251 -18.24 9.22 -1.29
N ASN A 252 -18.38 8.00 -0.75
CA ASN A 252 -17.78 7.64 0.54
C ASN A 252 -16.24 7.63 0.50
N TYR A 253 -15.63 7.16 -0.59
CA TYR A 253 -14.17 7.21 -0.75
C TYR A 253 -13.67 8.66 -0.77
N LEU A 254 -14.30 9.54 -1.55
CA LEU A 254 -13.99 10.97 -1.58
C LEU A 254 -14.13 11.60 -0.19
N PHE A 255 -15.27 11.38 0.47
CA PHE A 255 -15.61 11.94 1.78
C PHE A 255 -14.69 11.44 2.91
N LYS A 256 -14.40 10.13 2.97
CA LYS A 256 -13.52 9.53 3.99
C LYS A 256 -12.03 9.77 3.74
N THR A 257 -11.66 10.22 2.55
CA THR A 257 -10.30 10.70 2.25
C THR A 257 -10.19 12.18 2.61
N ALA A 258 -11.23 12.98 2.34
CA ALA A 258 -11.32 14.36 2.80
C ALA A 258 -11.18 14.47 4.33
N LEU A 259 -11.98 13.73 5.12
CA LEU A 259 -11.89 13.69 6.59
C LEU A 259 -10.56 13.16 7.18
N LYS A 260 -9.55 12.87 6.36
CA LYS A 260 -8.20 12.48 6.78
C LYS A 260 -7.11 13.47 6.36
N GLY A 261 -7.45 14.56 5.65
CA GLY A 261 -6.47 15.48 5.06
C GLY A 261 -5.54 16.15 6.08
N SER A 262 -6.07 16.54 7.22
CA SER A 262 -5.37 17.20 8.33
C SER A 262 -4.75 16.26 9.36
N ALA A 263 -4.84 14.93 9.20
CA ALA A 263 -4.37 13.95 10.20
C ALA A 263 -2.85 13.97 10.46
N LEU A 264 -2.10 14.81 9.75
CA LEU A 264 -0.66 15.06 9.91
C LEU A 264 -0.35 16.54 10.30
N GLU A 265 -1.36 17.40 10.47
CA GLU A 265 -1.17 18.79 10.88
C GLU A 265 -1.21 18.95 12.40
N THR A 266 -0.13 19.50 12.96
CA THR A 266 0.10 19.60 14.41
C THR A 266 -0.55 20.83 15.07
N GLY A 267 -1.64 21.36 14.49
CA GLY A 267 -2.30 22.58 14.92
C GLY A 267 -3.79 22.42 15.17
N ASP A 268 -4.22 22.52 16.44
CA ASP A 268 -5.62 22.61 16.82
C ASP A 268 -6.19 24.00 16.49
N ALA A 269 -6.37 24.28 15.19
CA ALA A 269 -6.69 25.60 14.65
C ALA A 269 -8.06 26.15 15.10
N LEU A 270 -8.93 25.28 15.62
CA LEU A 270 -10.28 25.59 16.08
C LEU A 270 -10.48 25.36 17.57
N GLY A 271 -9.45 24.95 18.33
CA GLY A 271 -9.60 24.57 19.73
C GLY A 271 -10.48 23.33 19.96
N PHE A 272 -10.69 22.49 18.94
CA PHE A 272 -11.57 21.32 18.98
C PHE A 272 -11.02 20.25 19.93
N ALA A 273 -9.70 20.11 20.03
CA ALA A 273 -9.06 19.19 20.97
C ALA A 273 -9.04 19.71 22.42
N ALA A 274 -9.19 21.03 22.63
CA ALA A 274 -9.48 21.61 23.94
C ALA A 274 -10.97 21.44 24.31
N ALA A 275 -11.89 21.85 23.43
CA ALA A 275 -13.33 21.73 23.65
C ALA A 275 -13.79 20.27 23.85
N LEU A 276 -13.19 19.31 23.15
CA LEU A 276 -13.46 17.88 23.35
C LEU A 276 -12.98 17.38 24.73
N LYS A 277 -11.95 18.00 25.33
CA LYS A 277 -11.54 17.70 26.71
C LYS A 277 -12.48 18.35 27.71
N ASP A 278 -12.82 19.62 27.53
CA ASP A 278 -13.71 20.34 28.45
C ASP A 278 -15.13 19.74 28.44
N ALA A 279 -15.64 19.33 27.28
CA ALA A 279 -16.87 18.56 27.17
C ALA A 279 -16.79 17.22 27.93
N LYS A 280 -15.70 16.46 27.75
CA LYS A 280 -15.46 15.19 28.48
C LYS A 280 -15.33 15.40 30.01
N LEU A 281 -14.72 16.49 30.45
CA LEU A 281 -14.59 16.84 31.86
C LEU A 281 -15.93 17.26 32.47
N GLN A 282 -16.79 17.97 31.72
CA GLN A 282 -18.17 18.24 32.14
C GLN A 282 -18.99 16.94 32.21
N ASP A 283 -18.84 16.07 31.21
CA ASP A 283 -19.43 14.73 31.13
C ASP A 283 -18.98 13.78 32.27
N GLU A 284 -17.75 13.93 32.77
CA GLU A 284 -17.22 13.22 33.94
C GLU A 284 -17.76 13.82 35.24
N LEU A 285 -17.85 15.15 35.36
CA LEU A 285 -18.49 15.81 36.52
C LEU A 285 -19.98 15.47 36.63
N GLU A 286 -20.74 15.43 35.53
CA GLU A 286 -22.16 15.06 35.57
C GLU A 286 -22.36 13.57 35.91
N ALA A 287 -21.39 12.71 35.60
CA ALA A 287 -21.39 11.30 36.04
C ALA A 287 -21.13 11.18 37.56
N ASP A 288 -20.15 11.91 38.10
CA ASP A 288 -19.88 11.95 39.55
C ASP A 288 -21.03 12.58 40.35
N LEU A 289 -21.70 13.61 39.81
CA LEU A 289 -22.89 14.22 40.43
C LEU A 289 -24.09 13.26 40.51
N GLY A 290 -24.07 12.15 39.76
CA GLY A 290 -25.02 11.03 39.92
C GLY A 290 -24.78 10.17 41.17
N MET A 291 -23.68 10.38 41.90
CA MET A 291 -23.21 9.59 43.05
C MET A 291 -22.89 10.45 44.28
N ALA A 292 -23.73 11.43 44.59
CA ALA A 292 -23.49 12.36 45.69
C ALA A 292 -24.07 11.91 47.05
N ASP A 293 -23.22 11.38 47.93
CA ASP A 293 -23.35 11.57 49.38
C ASP A 293 -21.96 11.78 50.02
N MET A 294 -21.87 12.71 50.97
CA MET A 294 -20.69 13.16 51.72
C MET A 294 -19.57 13.92 50.93
N PRO A 295 -18.74 14.76 51.60
CA PRO A 295 -18.49 16.12 51.07
C PRO A 295 -17.07 16.46 50.59
N VAL A 296 -16.99 17.52 49.79
CA VAL A 296 -15.78 18.10 49.15
C VAL A 296 -15.17 19.25 49.98
N PRO A 297 -13.83 19.31 50.16
CA PRO A 297 -13.12 20.52 50.59
C PRO A 297 -12.74 21.42 49.39
N SER A 298 -12.92 22.74 49.53
CA SER A 298 -12.76 23.73 48.45
C SER A 298 -11.30 23.93 47.96
N PRO A 299 -11.08 24.39 46.71
CA PRO A 299 -9.77 24.37 46.05
C PRO A 299 -8.85 25.55 46.41
N SER A 300 -7.55 25.33 46.22
CA SER A 300 -6.50 26.37 46.25
C SER A 300 -6.20 26.93 44.85
N VAL A 301 -5.66 28.15 44.79
CA VAL A 301 -5.63 29.00 43.60
C VAL A 301 -4.59 28.56 42.55
N MET A 302 -4.95 28.70 41.27
CA MET A 302 -4.07 28.47 40.11
C MET A 302 -2.85 29.40 40.10
N VAL A 303 -1.70 28.90 39.61
CA VAL A 303 -0.62 29.73 39.07
C VAL A 303 -0.39 29.35 37.62
N SER A 304 -0.54 30.31 36.72
CA SER A 304 -0.46 30.11 35.27
C SER A 304 0.99 30.15 34.75
N LYS A 305 1.36 29.14 33.96
CA LYS A 305 2.49 29.16 33.02
C LYS A 305 1.97 28.63 31.68
N SER A 306 1.87 29.47 30.65
CA SER A 306 2.97 29.89 29.77
C SER A 306 3.43 28.82 28.78
N ARG A 307 2.55 28.49 27.83
CA ARG A 307 2.82 28.30 26.40
C ARG A 307 4.22 27.75 26.06
N MET A 308 4.39 26.43 26.14
CA MET A 308 5.55 25.76 25.55
C MET A 308 5.47 25.73 24.01
N VAL A 309 6.64 25.64 23.38
CA VAL A 309 6.82 25.62 21.92
C VAL A 309 6.99 24.17 21.46
N MET A 310 6.36 23.80 20.34
CA MET A 310 6.56 22.50 19.69
C MET A 310 7.99 22.41 19.13
N PRO A 311 8.84 21.47 19.56
CA PRO A 311 10.17 21.32 19.00
C PRO A 311 10.09 20.69 17.60
N SER A 312 10.75 21.32 16.63
CA SER A 312 10.88 20.79 15.27
C SER A 312 11.77 19.54 15.24
N ALA A 313 11.39 18.55 14.41
CA ALA A 313 12.21 17.36 14.19
C ALA A 313 13.60 17.72 13.62
N PRO A 314 14.66 17.00 14.02
CA PRO A 314 16.02 17.27 13.54
C PRO A 314 16.21 16.82 12.07
N PRO A 315 17.07 17.51 11.30
CA PRO A 315 17.45 17.07 9.95
C PRO A 315 18.43 15.88 9.99
N PRO A 316 18.52 15.07 8.91
CA PRO A 316 19.53 14.01 8.81
C PRO A 316 20.95 14.59 8.69
N PRO A 317 21.99 13.84 9.13
CA PRO A 317 23.38 14.30 9.15
C PRO A 317 23.99 14.44 7.74
N PRO A 318 25.05 15.27 7.58
CA PRO A 318 25.54 15.69 6.26
C PRO A 318 26.40 14.64 5.56
N SER A 319 26.07 14.34 4.30
CA SER A 319 27.00 13.67 3.37
C SER A 319 28.14 14.62 2.98
N GLY A 320 29.38 14.20 3.18
CA GLY A 320 30.57 15.00 2.85
C GLY A 320 30.66 15.32 1.35
N VAL A 321 30.93 16.58 1.02
CA VAL A 321 31.07 17.05 -0.36
C VAL A 321 32.41 16.65 -0.99
N SER A 322 32.34 16.11 -2.21
CA SER A 322 33.27 16.48 -3.28
C SER A 322 32.47 17.18 -4.39
N ALA A 323 32.94 18.35 -4.81
CA ALA A 323 32.47 19.03 -6.01
C ALA A 323 33.17 18.39 -7.25
N GLU A 324 32.76 18.58 -8.50
CA GLU A 324 32.14 19.76 -9.14
C GLU A 324 31.23 19.40 -10.33
N SER A 325 30.56 20.43 -10.87
CA SER A 325 30.09 20.56 -12.26
C SER A 325 29.06 19.56 -12.81
N SER A 326 27.85 20.08 -13.03
CA SER A 326 26.86 19.52 -13.95
C SER A 326 27.27 19.71 -15.41
N ILE A 327 26.82 18.83 -16.31
CA ILE A 327 26.67 19.10 -17.75
C ILE A 327 25.48 18.29 -18.32
N ARG A 328 24.81 18.84 -19.34
CA ARG A 328 23.61 18.28 -19.98
C ARG A 328 23.95 17.11 -20.93
N PHE A 329 23.06 16.12 -21.00
CA PHE A 329 23.02 15.18 -22.11
C PHE A 329 22.36 15.79 -23.36
N LYS A 330 23.02 15.66 -24.52
CA LYS A 330 22.39 15.27 -25.79
C LYS A 330 23.46 14.67 -26.73
N HIS A 331 23.11 13.60 -27.44
CA HIS A 331 23.96 12.98 -28.47
C HIS A 331 24.17 13.96 -29.67
N LYS A 332 25.18 13.82 -30.55
CA LYS A 332 25.67 12.58 -31.19
C LYS A 332 27.07 12.76 -31.82
N SER A 333 27.94 11.76 -31.67
CA SER A 333 29.09 11.36 -32.54
C SER A 333 30.11 12.40 -33.08
N SER A 334 31.41 12.21 -32.79
CA SER A 334 32.38 11.78 -33.82
C SER A 334 33.82 11.44 -33.31
N ARG A 335 34.32 10.30 -33.80
CA ARG A 335 35.72 9.92 -34.17
C ARG A 335 36.96 10.22 -33.27
N LYS A 336 37.53 9.09 -32.81
CA LYS A 336 38.93 8.61 -32.97
C LYS A 336 40.11 9.23 -32.19
N ALA A 337 40.97 8.28 -31.78
CA ALA A 337 42.43 8.31 -31.64
C ALA A 337 43.07 9.06 -30.47
N ASP A 338 44.07 8.52 -29.77
CA ASP A 338 44.46 7.10 -29.50
C ASP A 338 45.04 7.11 -28.04
N ASP A 339 46.09 6.46 -27.50
CA ASP A 339 47.15 5.52 -27.93
C ASP A 339 47.77 4.83 -26.67
N SER A 340 48.73 3.91 -26.84
CA SER A 340 49.46 3.10 -25.84
C SER A 340 48.66 1.98 -25.15
N ASP A 341 49.25 0.83 -24.77
CA ASP A 341 50.67 0.44 -24.73
C ASP A 341 50.88 -1.02 -25.24
N SER A 342 51.98 -1.27 -25.96
CA SER A 342 52.42 -2.63 -26.32
C SER A 342 53.92 -2.65 -26.62
N PHE A 343 54.63 -3.64 -26.05
CA PHE A 343 56.09 -3.61 -25.93
C PHE A 343 56.82 -4.56 -26.89
N GLU A 344 57.93 -4.07 -27.44
CA GLU A 344 59.05 -4.77 -28.11
C GLU A 344 58.80 -6.07 -28.91
N MET A 345 59.11 -6.02 -30.21
CA MET A 345 60.12 -6.94 -30.76
C MET A 345 60.99 -6.29 -31.85
N LYS A 346 62.32 -6.36 -31.68
CA LYS A 346 63.35 -6.05 -32.70
C LYS A 346 63.33 -7.17 -33.77
N LYS A 347 63.78 -7.06 -35.02
CA LYS A 347 64.60 -6.12 -35.83
C LYS A 347 64.23 -6.45 -37.32
N GLU A 348 64.58 -5.79 -38.42
CA GLU A 348 65.75 -5.00 -38.85
C GLU A 348 65.40 -4.25 -40.17
N SER A 349 66.40 -3.73 -40.91
CA SER A 349 66.30 -3.07 -42.24
C SER A 349 65.42 -1.82 -42.34
N GLU A 350 66.02 -0.66 -42.06
CA GLU A 350 65.77 0.55 -42.85
C GLU A 350 66.50 0.43 -44.20
N GLU A 351 65.83 0.58 -45.34
CA GLU A 351 66.34 1.28 -46.53
C GLU A 351 65.28 1.38 -47.65
N TYR A 352 65.45 2.36 -48.55
CA TYR A 352 64.67 2.66 -49.78
C TYR A 352 63.14 2.77 -49.70
N ALA A 353 62.67 4.02 -49.67
CA ALA A 353 61.44 4.37 -50.38
C ALA A 353 61.70 4.38 -51.90
N GLY A 354 60.80 3.83 -52.70
CA GLY A 354 60.87 3.85 -54.16
C GLY A 354 59.66 3.18 -54.83
N ASP A 355 58.91 3.98 -55.59
CA ASP A 355 57.89 3.67 -56.61
C ASP A 355 57.17 2.30 -56.60
N PHE A 356 55.85 2.34 -56.34
CA PHE A 356 54.90 2.10 -57.43
C PHE A 356 53.54 2.78 -57.20
N GLU A 357 53.00 3.46 -58.21
CA GLU A 357 51.63 3.97 -58.20
C GLU A 357 50.64 2.99 -58.88
N GLY A 358 49.42 2.92 -58.33
CA GLY A 358 48.21 2.70 -59.12
C GLY A 358 47.66 1.26 -59.23
N LEU A 359 46.33 1.19 -59.44
CA LEU A 359 45.53 -0.01 -59.74
C LEU A 359 45.55 -1.09 -58.62
N ASP A 360 44.68 -1.05 -57.62
CA ASP A 360 43.23 -1.23 -57.76
C ASP A 360 42.46 -0.68 -56.53
N LEU A 361 41.39 0.07 -56.80
CA LEU A 361 40.49 0.66 -55.81
C LEU A 361 39.01 0.34 -56.08
N GLN A 362 38.70 -0.50 -57.07
CA GLN A 362 37.32 -0.80 -57.49
C GLN A 362 36.86 -2.20 -57.08
N GLU A 363 37.68 -3.26 -57.17
CA GLU A 363 37.26 -4.58 -56.65
C GLU A 363 37.08 -4.54 -55.12
N ALA A 364 37.97 -3.81 -54.44
CA ALA A 364 37.89 -3.55 -53.00
C ALA A 364 36.65 -2.74 -52.55
N ALA A 365 35.86 -2.20 -53.47
CA ALA A 365 34.58 -1.56 -53.17
C ALA A 365 33.42 -2.57 -53.16
N ALA A 366 33.33 -3.44 -54.15
CA ALA A 366 32.23 -4.41 -54.30
C ALA A 366 32.11 -5.36 -53.10
N GLY A 367 33.23 -5.94 -52.65
CA GLY A 367 33.25 -6.83 -51.48
C GLY A 367 32.85 -6.16 -50.15
N ARG A 368 32.80 -4.83 -50.09
CA ARG A 368 32.31 -4.08 -48.91
C ARG A 368 30.80 -3.83 -48.95
N GLU A 369 30.14 -4.08 -50.08
CA GLU A 369 28.71 -3.89 -50.26
C GLU A 369 27.92 -5.15 -49.80
N GLU A 370 28.45 -6.35 -50.06
CA GLU A 370 27.86 -7.61 -49.56
C GLU A 370 27.95 -7.73 -48.03
N VAL A 371 29.11 -7.44 -47.44
CA VAL A 371 29.34 -7.50 -45.98
C VAL A 371 28.41 -6.57 -45.21
N ARG A 372 27.96 -5.46 -45.83
CA ARG A 372 26.98 -4.54 -45.23
C ARG A 372 25.58 -5.12 -45.06
N GLN A 373 25.21 -6.18 -45.78
CA GLN A 373 23.88 -6.78 -45.65
C GLN A 373 23.70 -7.58 -44.35
N MET A 374 24.80 -8.02 -43.70
CA MET A 374 24.77 -8.94 -42.55
C MET A 374 24.82 -8.24 -41.18
N PHE A 375 24.94 -6.91 -41.10
CA PHE A 375 25.06 -6.18 -39.83
C PHE A 375 24.00 -5.09 -39.69
N LYS A 376 23.19 -5.15 -38.62
CA LYS A 376 22.10 -4.19 -38.37
C LYS A 376 21.97 -3.83 -36.89
N GLN A 377 22.67 -2.77 -36.48
CA GLN A 377 22.53 -2.14 -35.17
C GLN A 377 21.49 -1.00 -35.26
N VAL A 378 20.61 -0.89 -34.27
CA VAL A 378 19.48 0.06 -34.27
C VAL A 378 19.33 0.71 -32.90
N ASP A 379 19.28 2.05 -32.89
CA ASP A 379 18.86 2.88 -31.74
C ASP A 379 18.09 4.10 -32.27
N THR A 380 17.24 4.69 -31.43
CA THR A 380 16.09 5.51 -31.83
C THR A 380 16.35 7.01 -32.07
N THR A 381 15.32 7.68 -32.61
CA THR A 381 15.24 9.12 -32.89
C THR A 381 14.04 9.71 -32.14
N GLU A 382 14.16 10.96 -31.67
CA GLU A 382 13.10 11.68 -30.94
C GLU A 382 12.48 12.81 -31.80
N GLU A 383 11.22 13.15 -31.52
CA GLU A 383 10.43 14.20 -32.18
C GLU A 383 9.88 15.20 -31.15
N TRP A 384 9.56 16.43 -31.58
CA TRP A 384 9.14 17.53 -30.70
C TRP A 384 7.86 18.19 -31.24
N VAL A 385 6.85 18.37 -30.38
CA VAL A 385 5.49 18.83 -30.74
C VAL A 385 5.05 19.98 -29.82
N GLU A 386 4.21 20.90 -30.31
CA GLU A 386 3.70 22.04 -29.54
C GLU A 386 2.76 21.62 -28.41
N ASN A 387 3.00 22.15 -27.20
CA ASN A 387 2.38 21.69 -25.96
C ASN A 387 1.19 22.59 -25.57
N ASN A 388 -0.04 22.12 -25.75
CA ASN A 388 -1.26 22.88 -25.44
C ASN A 388 -1.75 22.61 -24.00
N TYR A 389 -2.44 21.49 -23.77
CA TYR A 389 -2.58 20.90 -22.43
C TYR A 389 -1.28 20.16 -22.06
N TYR A 390 -0.91 20.09 -20.78
CA TYR A 390 0.45 19.72 -20.36
C TYR A 390 0.84 18.27 -20.68
N GLN A 391 1.79 18.12 -21.60
CA GLN A 391 2.34 16.85 -22.08
C GLN A 391 1.22 15.91 -22.59
N MET A 392 0.45 16.38 -23.57
CA MET A 392 -0.69 15.64 -24.15
C MET A 392 -0.88 15.94 -25.65
N PRO A 393 -0.90 14.92 -26.53
CA PRO A 393 -1.17 15.08 -27.97
C PRO A 393 -2.53 15.72 -28.28
N ILE A 394 -2.65 16.38 -29.43
CA ILE A 394 -3.87 17.12 -29.83
C ILE A 394 -5.07 16.20 -30.07
N GLU A 395 -4.82 14.92 -30.37
CA GLU A 395 -5.81 13.85 -30.55
C GLU A 395 -6.48 13.47 -29.22
N GLN A 396 -5.85 13.75 -28.08
CA GLN A 396 -6.36 13.46 -26.74
C GLN A 396 -7.06 14.70 -26.11
N GLN A 397 -6.88 15.88 -26.69
CA GLN A 397 -7.50 17.14 -26.28
C GLN A 397 -8.94 17.25 -26.82
N LEU A 398 -9.79 16.32 -26.36
CA LEU A 398 -11.18 16.13 -26.80
C LEU A 398 -12.17 16.12 -25.62
N ALA A 399 -13.44 15.93 -25.92
CA ALA A 399 -14.55 16.05 -24.97
C ALA A 399 -14.49 15.12 -23.75
N ASP A 400 -13.72 14.03 -23.82
CA ASP A 400 -13.50 13.08 -22.73
C ASP A 400 -12.41 13.50 -21.74
N LEU A 401 -11.62 14.55 -22.03
CA LEU A 401 -10.53 15.03 -21.16
C LEU A 401 -11.03 15.57 -19.81
N ILE A 402 -12.09 16.40 -19.84
CA ILE A 402 -12.80 16.84 -18.63
C ILE A 402 -14.26 16.46 -18.83
N LYS A 403 -14.72 15.47 -18.06
CA LYS A 403 -16.09 14.95 -18.13
C LYS A 403 -17.01 15.75 -17.20
N ILE A 404 -18.32 15.63 -17.41
CA ILE A 404 -19.29 16.23 -16.49
C ILE A 404 -19.32 15.42 -15.20
N ASN A 405 -19.28 16.10 -14.06
CA ASN A 405 -19.50 15.57 -12.71
C ASN A 405 -20.31 16.63 -11.92
N SER A 406 -20.53 16.39 -10.62
CA SER A 406 -21.31 17.31 -9.79
C SER A 406 -20.61 18.66 -9.56
N PHE A 407 -19.27 18.71 -9.51
CA PHE A 407 -18.51 19.97 -9.45
C PHE A 407 -18.68 20.83 -10.71
N TRP A 408 -18.53 20.24 -11.90
CA TRP A 408 -18.73 20.95 -13.16
C TRP A 408 -20.20 21.28 -13.43
N ARG A 409 -21.16 20.48 -12.93
CA ARG A 409 -22.58 20.85 -12.88
C ARG A 409 -22.79 22.11 -12.03
N ASP A 410 -22.21 22.18 -10.84
CA ASP A 410 -22.31 23.36 -9.97
C ASP A 410 -21.66 24.60 -10.63
N TYR A 411 -20.53 24.41 -11.33
CA TYR A 411 -19.87 25.48 -12.08
C TYR A 411 -20.65 25.93 -13.33
N ALA A 412 -21.42 25.02 -13.95
CA ALA A 412 -22.33 25.35 -15.06
C ALA A 412 -23.53 26.20 -14.60
N ALA A 413 -24.06 25.92 -13.40
CA ALA A 413 -25.14 26.68 -12.78
C ALA A 413 -24.65 27.97 -12.08
N HIS A 414 -23.34 28.15 -11.89
CA HIS A 414 -22.77 29.34 -11.28
C HIS A 414 -22.96 30.56 -12.19
N ARG A 415 -23.53 31.63 -11.62
CA ARG A 415 -23.70 32.92 -12.27
C ARG A 415 -22.76 33.94 -11.59
N GLY A 416 -22.00 34.67 -12.41
CA GLY A 416 -20.96 35.59 -11.94
C GLY A 416 -21.49 36.68 -10.99
N GLY A 417 -20.64 37.10 -10.05
CA GLY A 417 -20.98 38.07 -9.01
C GLY A 417 -21.07 37.49 -7.59
N LYS A 418 -20.82 36.19 -7.41
CA LYS A 418 -20.62 35.52 -6.11
C LYS A 418 -19.38 34.62 -6.19
N PRO A 419 -18.63 34.41 -5.09
CA PRO A 419 -17.54 33.43 -5.05
C PRO A 419 -18.02 32.02 -5.44
N PHE A 420 -17.24 31.28 -6.22
CA PHE A 420 -17.54 29.88 -6.52
C PHE A 420 -16.95 28.94 -5.47
N VAL A 421 -17.82 28.35 -4.66
CA VAL A 421 -17.49 27.37 -3.61
C VAL A 421 -18.48 26.22 -3.70
N SER A 422 -18.05 25.08 -4.23
CA SER A 422 -18.88 23.87 -4.41
C SER A 422 -18.59 22.84 -3.32
N THR A 423 -19.64 22.25 -2.76
CA THR A 423 -19.54 21.10 -1.84
C THR A 423 -19.05 19.82 -2.53
N ASN A 424 -19.05 19.80 -3.88
CA ASN A 424 -18.62 18.66 -4.68
C ASN A 424 -17.13 18.72 -5.08
N VAL A 425 -16.31 19.58 -4.45
CA VAL A 425 -14.90 19.84 -4.83
C VAL A 425 -14.07 18.56 -5.06
N ALA A 426 -14.25 17.53 -4.24
CA ALA A 426 -13.50 16.28 -4.33
C ALA A 426 -13.72 15.48 -5.63
N GLU A 427 -14.80 15.75 -6.37
CA GLU A 427 -15.16 15.05 -7.61
C GLU A 427 -14.31 15.45 -8.82
N ALA A 428 -13.66 16.62 -8.76
CA ALA A 428 -12.87 17.20 -9.85
C ALA A 428 -11.42 16.66 -9.88
N THR A 429 -11.28 15.34 -9.74
CA THR A 429 -10.01 14.64 -9.47
C THR A 429 -9.64 13.60 -10.53
N GLY A 430 -10.31 13.58 -11.69
CA GLY A 430 -10.13 12.57 -12.73
C GLY A 430 -8.78 12.61 -13.45
N ASN A 431 -8.11 13.77 -13.53
CA ASN A 431 -6.75 13.94 -14.06
C ASN A 431 -6.16 15.32 -13.71
N PHE A 432 -4.85 15.50 -13.95
CA PHE A 432 -4.13 16.77 -13.85
C PHE A 432 -4.89 18.00 -14.39
N ALA A 433 -5.42 17.94 -15.62
CA ALA A 433 -6.05 19.09 -16.24
C ALA A 433 -7.36 19.47 -15.54
N GLU A 434 -8.16 18.48 -15.13
CA GLU A 434 -9.36 18.71 -14.32
C GLU A 434 -9.02 19.35 -12.96
N MET A 435 -8.03 18.79 -12.24
CA MET A 435 -7.60 19.29 -10.93
C MET A 435 -7.05 20.72 -11.01
N MET A 436 -6.26 21.04 -12.04
CA MET A 436 -5.75 22.39 -12.28
C MET A 436 -6.86 23.40 -12.59
N MET A 437 -7.83 23.04 -13.45
CA MET A 437 -8.96 23.93 -13.74
C MET A 437 -9.86 24.12 -12.52
N ALA A 438 -10.04 23.10 -11.68
CA ALA A 438 -10.78 23.21 -10.42
C ALA A 438 -10.09 24.17 -9.43
N LEU A 439 -8.76 24.06 -9.25
CA LEU A 439 -7.96 25.00 -8.45
C LEU A 439 -7.99 26.43 -9.01
N ALA A 440 -8.13 26.60 -10.32
CA ALA A 440 -8.27 27.92 -10.94
C ALA A 440 -9.64 28.57 -10.67
N VAL A 441 -10.74 27.82 -10.75
CA VAL A 441 -12.11 28.36 -10.59
C VAL A 441 -12.59 28.48 -9.14
N ILE A 442 -12.03 27.70 -8.20
CA ILE A 442 -12.51 27.71 -6.81
C ILE A 442 -12.05 28.96 -6.05
N ASP A 443 -12.98 29.69 -5.43
CA ASP A 443 -12.69 30.96 -4.75
C ASP A 443 -12.34 30.78 -3.27
N LEU A 444 -11.33 29.93 -3.02
CA LEU A 444 -10.64 29.86 -1.72
C LEU A 444 -9.36 30.72 -1.74
N PRO A 445 -9.00 31.38 -0.62
CA PRO A 445 -7.80 32.19 -0.52
C PRO A 445 -6.52 31.34 -0.54
N PHE A 446 -5.38 31.94 -0.90
CA PHE A 446 -4.07 31.27 -0.83
C PHE A 446 -3.57 31.02 0.60
N LYS A 447 -4.19 31.68 1.59
CA LYS A 447 -3.87 31.57 3.01
C LYS A 447 -5.19 31.57 3.79
N ALA A 448 -5.35 30.60 4.68
CA ALA A 448 -6.49 30.49 5.58
C ALA A 448 -6.76 31.79 6.35
N GLU A 449 -8.04 32.12 6.52
CA GLU A 449 -8.49 33.18 7.42
C GLU A 449 -8.78 32.60 8.82
N LYS A 450 -8.79 33.45 9.85
CA LYS A 450 -9.08 33.01 11.22
C LYS A 450 -10.58 32.91 11.46
N HIS A 451 -11.14 31.75 11.16
CA HIS A 451 -12.51 31.36 11.53
C HIS A 451 -12.73 31.50 13.05
N GLN A 452 -13.97 31.77 13.44
CA GLN A 452 -14.38 31.87 14.84
C GLN A 452 -15.14 30.60 15.25
N SER A 453 -14.87 30.08 16.44
CA SER A 453 -15.42 28.83 16.94
C SER A 453 -15.89 29.01 18.38
N ASP A 454 -17.21 29.14 18.55
CA ASP A 454 -17.83 29.23 19.87
C ASP A 454 -18.24 27.83 20.34
N PHE A 455 -17.96 27.50 21.61
CA PHE A 455 -18.25 26.21 22.22
C PHE A 455 -19.14 26.38 23.44
N ALA A 456 -20.24 25.62 23.53
CA ALA A 456 -21.16 25.67 24.67
C ALA A 456 -21.89 24.33 24.85
N ALA A 457 -21.76 23.72 26.04
CA ALA A 457 -22.49 22.51 26.45
C ALA A 457 -22.53 21.40 25.38
N GLY A 458 -21.35 20.96 24.94
CA GLY A 458 -21.19 19.93 23.90
C GLY A 458 -21.48 20.37 22.46
N LYS A 459 -21.97 21.59 22.23
CA LYS A 459 -22.26 22.16 20.90
C LYS A 459 -21.16 23.10 20.41
N MET A 460 -20.93 23.13 19.10
CA MET A 460 -20.00 24.05 18.43
C MET A 460 -20.75 24.92 17.42
N ALA A 461 -20.43 26.22 17.39
CA ALA A 461 -20.80 27.13 16.32
C ALA A 461 -19.53 27.61 15.59
N LEU A 462 -19.33 27.14 14.37
CA LEU A 462 -18.24 27.58 13.49
C LEU A 462 -18.73 28.76 12.64
N LYS A 463 -18.32 29.98 12.98
CA LYS A 463 -18.58 31.18 12.18
C LYS A 463 -17.42 31.42 11.20
N ALA A 464 -17.74 31.48 9.92
CA ALA A 464 -16.76 31.62 8.86
C ALA A 464 -16.26 33.07 8.69
N ALA A 465 -14.94 33.25 8.75
CA ALA A 465 -14.28 34.51 8.39
C ALA A 465 -14.19 34.63 6.86
N GLY A 466 -13.49 33.69 6.22
CA GLY A 466 -13.41 33.57 4.77
C GLY A 466 -14.35 32.49 4.19
N ASN A 467 -14.18 32.21 2.89
CA ASN A 467 -14.82 31.06 2.24
C ASN A 467 -14.20 29.75 2.74
N VAL A 468 -15.02 28.75 3.06
CA VAL A 468 -14.55 27.42 3.51
C VAL A 468 -15.53 26.32 3.13
N ILE A 469 -15.00 25.15 2.77
CA ILE A 469 -15.77 23.92 2.61
C ILE A 469 -15.52 23.04 3.83
N VAL A 470 -16.59 22.69 4.55
CA VAL A 470 -16.54 21.88 5.76
C VAL A 470 -17.10 20.49 5.47
N PHE A 471 -16.31 19.45 5.67
CA PHE A 471 -16.78 18.06 5.68
C PHE A 471 -17.08 17.67 7.12
N HIS A 472 -18.27 17.15 7.42
CA HIS A 472 -18.64 16.73 8.77
C HIS A 472 -19.46 15.43 8.80
N GLU A 473 -19.03 14.53 9.69
CA GLU A 473 -19.64 13.23 9.97
C GLU A 473 -20.24 13.31 11.38
N GLU A 474 -21.56 13.36 11.48
CA GLU A 474 -22.30 13.55 12.74
C GLU A 474 -23.28 12.40 12.98
N ILE A 475 -23.48 11.98 14.23
CA ILE A 475 -24.48 10.95 14.58
C ILE A 475 -25.73 11.62 15.14
N LYS A 476 -26.82 11.65 14.36
CA LYS A 476 -28.08 12.31 14.75
C LYS A 476 -29.22 11.32 15.01
N PRO A 477 -30.23 11.70 15.82
CA PRO A 477 -31.47 10.94 15.95
C PRO A 477 -32.16 10.73 14.58
N SER A 478 -32.41 9.48 14.23
CA SER A 478 -33.04 9.11 12.96
C SER A 478 -34.56 8.97 13.13
N THR A 479 -35.33 9.54 12.20
CA THR A 479 -36.77 9.25 12.11
C THR A 479 -37.00 7.90 11.44
N ALA A 480 -37.99 7.15 11.94
CA ALA A 480 -38.43 5.94 11.26
C ALA A 480 -38.95 6.27 9.85
N ALA A 481 -38.61 5.43 8.87
CA ALA A 481 -39.24 5.47 7.57
C ALA A 481 -40.70 4.99 7.66
N ASP A 482 -41.53 5.49 6.75
CA ASP A 482 -42.91 5.04 6.56
C ASP A 482 -42.92 3.53 6.29
N GLU A 483 -43.80 2.76 6.97
CA GLU A 483 -43.73 1.29 7.23
C GLU A 483 -43.67 0.34 6.01
N THR A 484 -43.59 0.87 4.79
CA THR A 484 -43.81 0.18 3.53
C THR A 484 -42.60 -0.57 2.96
N VAL A 485 -41.39 -0.43 3.54
CA VAL A 485 -40.16 -1.03 3.00
C VAL A 485 -39.24 -1.58 4.12
N SER A 486 -39.68 -2.65 4.78
CA SER A 486 -38.88 -3.33 5.80
C SER A 486 -37.76 -4.19 5.22
N ILE A 487 -36.51 -3.77 5.45
CA ILE A 487 -35.33 -4.63 5.40
C ILE A 487 -35.41 -5.61 6.58
N LEU A 488 -35.00 -6.87 6.39
CA LEU A 488 -34.94 -7.84 7.49
C LEU A 488 -33.53 -7.86 8.09
N THR A 489 -33.43 -7.72 9.40
CA THR A 489 -32.15 -7.67 10.14
C THR A 489 -32.09 -8.75 11.22
N GLY A 490 -31.15 -9.68 11.09
CA GLY A 490 -30.78 -10.66 12.10
C GLY A 490 -29.46 -10.31 12.78
N GLN A 491 -29.32 -10.67 14.05
CA GLN A 491 -28.10 -10.43 14.83
C GLN A 491 -27.82 -11.63 15.74
N ASN A 492 -26.69 -12.30 15.51
CA ASN A 492 -26.27 -13.50 16.24
C ASN A 492 -24.86 -13.29 16.83
N PHE A 493 -24.54 -13.95 17.94
CA PHE A 493 -23.21 -13.88 18.58
C PHE A 493 -22.54 -15.26 18.60
N PHE A 494 -21.23 -15.33 18.41
CA PHE A 494 -20.45 -16.58 18.40
C PHE A 494 -19.10 -16.40 19.09
N ALA A 495 -18.55 -17.47 19.67
CA ALA A 495 -17.18 -17.49 20.18
C ALA A 495 -16.19 -17.65 19.00
N LEU A 496 -15.17 -16.79 18.89
CA LEU A 496 -14.29 -16.79 17.73
C LEU A 496 -13.44 -18.07 17.62
N ASN A 497 -13.12 -18.68 18.75
CA ASN A 497 -12.35 -19.93 18.86
C ASN A 497 -13.21 -21.22 18.76
N ASP A 498 -14.54 -21.10 18.75
CA ASP A 498 -15.48 -22.23 18.72
C ASP A 498 -16.72 -21.86 17.87
N ARG A 499 -16.45 -21.35 16.66
CA ARG A 499 -17.48 -20.79 15.77
C ARG A 499 -18.30 -21.85 15.03
N TYR A 500 -17.74 -23.01 14.70
CA TYR A 500 -18.34 -23.91 13.71
C TYR A 500 -18.64 -25.31 14.27
N LEU A 501 -19.90 -25.73 14.13
CA LEU A 501 -20.30 -27.13 14.27
C LEU A 501 -20.28 -27.81 12.89
N TYR A 502 -19.93 -29.10 12.83
CA TYR A 502 -19.96 -29.88 11.61
C TYR A 502 -20.82 -31.14 11.77
N GLU A 503 -21.95 -31.20 11.05
CA GLU A 503 -22.77 -32.42 10.95
C GLU A 503 -22.77 -32.92 9.51
N LYS A 504 -22.49 -34.22 9.31
CA LYS A 504 -22.52 -34.88 7.98
C LYS A 504 -21.72 -34.12 6.90
N ASN A 505 -20.61 -33.52 7.32
CA ASN A 505 -19.73 -32.65 6.52
C ASN A 505 -20.35 -31.33 6.02
N GLN A 506 -21.54 -30.95 6.49
CA GLN A 506 -22.08 -29.60 6.39
C GLN A 506 -21.61 -28.75 7.58
N ARG A 507 -21.41 -27.44 7.37
CA ARG A 507 -20.91 -26.49 8.38
C ARG A 507 -22.04 -25.59 8.87
N PHE A 508 -22.21 -25.50 10.17
CA PHE A 508 -23.18 -24.64 10.85
C PHE A 508 -22.43 -23.65 11.77
N ASP A 509 -22.93 -22.42 11.92
CA ASP A 509 -22.43 -21.47 12.92
C ASP A 509 -22.97 -21.87 14.32
N LYS A 510 -22.10 -21.92 15.32
CA LYS A 510 -22.38 -22.22 16.73
C LYS A 510 -22.58 -20.91 17.49
N PHE A 511 -23.84 -20.52 17.67
CA PHE A 511 -24.18 -19.26 18.34
C PHE A 511 -24.25 -19.41 19.86
N VAL A 512 -23.86 -18.33 20.56
CA VAL A 512 -23.85 -18.22 22.02
C VAL A 512 -24.94 -17.26 22.46
N THR A 513 -25.86 -17.73 23.30
CA THR A 513 -27.07 -16.99 23.70
C THR A 513 -27.24 -16.80 25.21
N GLU A 514 -26.48 -17.51 26.04
CA GLU A 514 -26.66 -17.56 27.49
C GLU A 514 -25.47 -16.91 28.23
N GLU A 515 -24.39 -17.67 28.45
CA GLU A 515 -23.21 -17.21 29.19
C GLU A 515 -22.02 -16.89 28.27
N PHE A 516 -21.31 -15.81 28.61
CA PHE A 516 -20.13 -15.32 27.90
C PHE A 516 -18.93 -15.28 28.86
N LEU A 517 -17.74 -15.65 28.40
CA LEU A 517 -16.52 -15.66 29.21
C LEU A 517 -15.77 -14.33 29.15
N VAL A 518 -15.21 -13.94 30.29
CA VAL A 518 -14.16 -12.90 30.32
C VAL A 518 -12.94 -13.35 29.52
N ARG A 519 -12.27 -12.39 28.85
CA ARG A 519 -11.03 -12.59 28.07
C ARG A 519 -11.16 -13.50 26.83
N THR A 520 -12.33 -14.07 26.56
CA THR A 520 -12.65 -14.77 25.31
C THR A 520 -13.10 -13.77 24.24
N VAL A 521 -12.61 -13.92 23.01
CA VAL A 521 -13.04 -13.09 21.87
C VAL A 521 -14.35 -13.62 21.29
N TYR A 522 -15.33 -12.74 21.18
CA TYR A 522 -16.62 -12.98 20.56
C TYR A 522 -16.76 -12.19 19.26
N GLY A 523 -17.48 -12.77 18.30
CA GLY A 523 -17.93 -12.09 17.09
C GLY A 523 -19.43 -11.89 17.12
N CYS A 524 -19.89 -10.80 16.50
CA CYS A 524 -21.29 -10.61 16.14
C CYS A 524 -21.45 -10.77 14.63
N GLN A 525 -22.33 -11.68 14.22
CA GLN A 525 -22.79 -11.81 12.84
C GLN A 525 -24.07 -11.00 12.66
N VAL A 526 -24.02 -10.04 11.75
CA VAL A 526 -25.15 -9.21 11.32
C VAL A 526 -25.61 -9.72 9.96
N VAL A 527 -26.90 -10.05 9.83
CA VAL A 527 -27.51 -10.58 8.60
C VAL A 527 -28.56 -9.59 8.11
N ILE A 528 -28.46 -9.17 6.85
CA ILE A 528 -29.27 -8.07 6.29
C ILE A 528 -29.84 -8.52 4.95
N THR A 529 -31.16 -8.67 4.88
CA THR A 529 -31.88 -9.15 3.69
C THR A 529 -32.79 -8.07 3.13
N ASN A 530 -32.68 -7.83 1.82
CA ASN A 530 -33.61 -6.99 1.06
C ASN A 530 -34.70 -7.89 0.43
N PRO A 531 -35.94 -7.94 0.97
CA PRO A 531 -37.02 -8.74 0.40
C PRO A 531 -37.71 -8.05 -0.79
N THR A 532 -37.25 -6.86 -1.22
CA THR A 532 -37.91 -6.06 -2.27
C THR A 532 -37.36 -6.34 -3.66
N SER A 533 -38.12 -5.94 -4.68
CA SER A 533 -37.71 -5.93 -6.09
C SER A 533 -36.79 -4.74 -6.47
N SER A 534 -36.48 -3.85 -5.53
CA SER A 534 -35.66 -2.65 -5.76
C SER A 534 -34.24 -2.81 -5.19
N ILE A 535 -33.24 -2.26 -5.86
CA ILE A 535 -31.90 -2.08 -5.27
C ILE A 535 -32.02 -1.10 -4.10
N LYS A 536 -31.45 -1.45 -2.95
CA LYS A 536 -31.44 -0.63 -1.73
C LYS A 536 -30.02 -0.27 -1.33
N LYS A 537 -29.76 0.99 -0.97
CA LYS A 537 -28.40 1.49 -0.62
C LYS A 537 -28.42 1.96 0.82
N VAL A 538 -28.09 1.05 1.74
CA VAL A 538 -28.31 1.22 3.17
C VAL A 538 -27.03 1.50 3.96
N ASP A 539 -27.15 2.34 4.99
CA ASP A 539 -26.14 2.57 6.04
C ASP A 539 -26.46 1.70 7.26
N VAL A 540 -25.48 0.90 7.69
CA VAL A 540 -25.60 -0.14 8.73
C VAL A 540 -24.75 0.26 9.93
N LEU A 541 -25.38 0.84 10.96
CA LEU A 541 -24.75 1.25 12.20
C LEU A 541 -24.61 0.06 13.16
N MET A 542 -23.37 -0.25 13.53
CA MET A 542 -23.00 -1.30 14.48
C MET A 542 -22.20 -0.70 15.65
N GLN A 543 -22.36 -1.26 16.84
CA GLN A 543 -21.67 -0.84 18.06
C GLN A 543 -21.29 -2.06 18.90
N ILE A 544 -20.14 -2.06 19.55
CA ILE A 544 -19.77 -3.16 20.47
C ILE A 544 -20.56 -3.06 21.79
N PRO A 545 -20.73 -4.15 22.57
CA PRO A 545 -21.45 -4.09 23.84
C PRO A 545 -20.82 -3.10 24.83
N ASN A 546 -21.63 -2.51 25.70
CA ASN A 546 -21.13 -1.70 26.82
C ASN A 546 -20.09 -2.49 27.64
N GLY A 547 -19.02 -1.86 28.11
CA GLY A 547 -17.99 -2.52 28.92
C GLY A 547 -17.06 -3.49 28.16
N ALA A 548 -17.31 -3.78 26.89
CA ALA A 548 -16.43 -4.58 26.04
C ALA A 548 -15.29 -3.73 25.44
N MET A 549 -14.25 -4.40 24.92
CA MET A 549 -13.18 -3.80 24.11
C MET A 549 -13.15 -4.39 22.69
N PRO A 550 -12.89 -3.59 21.64
CA PRO A 550 -12.82 -4.07 20.27
C PRO A 550 -11.49 -4.81 20.00
N VAL A 551 -11.52 -5.79 19.09
CA VAL A 551 -10.31 -6.52 18.62
C VAL A 551 -10.36 -6.77 17.11
N GLN A 552 -9.28 -7.28 16.52
CA GLN A 552 -9.18 -7.58 15.08
C GLN A 552 -9.61 -6.39 14.17
N GLN A 553 -9.07 -5.20 14.43
CA GLN A 553 -9.39 -3.95 13.71
C GLN A 553 -10.88 -3.54 13.73
N SER A 554 -11.67 -4.12 14.66
CA SER A 554 -13.00 -3.62 15.01
C SER A 554 -12.92 -2.22 15.65
N LEU A 555 -14.03 -1.49 15.63
CA LEU A 555 -14.17 -0.16 16.21
C LEU A 555 -15.33 -0.18 17.23
N TYR A 556 -15.28 0.70 18.24
CA TYR A 556 -16.34 0.84 19.25
C TYR A 556 -17.72 1.04 18.62
N THR A 557 -17.79 1.91 17.61
CA THR A 557 -18.95 2.16 16.75
C THR A 557 -18.46 2.22 15.30
N ARG A 558 -19.24 1.69 14.36
CA ARG A 558 -18.91 1.61 12.93
C ARG A 558 -20.18 1.60 12.08
N SER A 559 -20.36 2.59 11.20
CA SER A 559 -21.23 2.40 10.04
C SER A 559 -20.48 1.74 8.88
N ILE A 560 -21.20 0.91 8.12
CA ILE A 560 -20.81 0.47 6.77
C ILE A 560 -21.96 0.74 5.80
N GLN A 561 -21.64 1.02 4.54
CA GLN A 561 -22.66 1.06 3.49
C GLN A 561 -22.72 -0.28 2.75
N LEU A 562 -23.94 -0.72 2.44
CA LEU A 562 -24.21 -1.91 1.64
C LEU A 562 -25.23 -1.58 0.56
N GLN A 563 -24.84 -1.78 -0.70
CA GLN A 563 -25.83 -1.98 -1.76
C GLN A 563 -26.40 -3.39 -1.63
N LEU A 564 -27.72 -3.51 -1.46
CA LEU A 564 -28.48 -4.74 -1.42
C LEU A 564 -29.25 -4.87 -2.73
N GLU A 565 -28.90 -5.88 -3.53
CA GLU A 565 -29.63 -6.23 -4.75
C GLU A 565 -31.05 -6.73 -4.42
N PRO A 566 -31.99 -6.74 -5.39
CA PRO A 566 -33.32 -7.30 -5.21
C PRO A 566 -33.27 -8.75 -4.70
N PHE A 567 -34.10 -9.07 -3.70
CA PHE A 567 -34.20 -10.39 -3.08
C PHE A 567 -32.86 -10.97 -2.55
N SER A 568 -31.88 -10.12 -2.21
CA SER A 568 -30.54 -10.54 -1.77
C SER A 568 -30.32 -10.43 -0.26
N THR A 569 -29.34 -11.18 0.24
CA THR A 569 -28.84 -11.10 1.63
C THR A 569 -27.35 -10.77 1.62
N LYS A 570 -26.91 -9.86 2.50
CA LYS A 570 -25.50 -9.62 2.82
C LYS A 570 -25.27 -9.77 4.32
N THR A 571 -24.03 -10.05 4.69
CA THR A 571 -23.61 -10.18 6.09
C THR A 571 -22.48 -9.21 6.42
N ALA A 572 -22.37 -8.85 7.70
CA ALA A 572 -21.30 -8.04 8.25
C ALA A 572 -20.91 -8.58 9.63
N GLU A 573 -19.63 -8.47 10.00
CA GLU A 573 -19.11 -9.03 11.25
C GLU A 573 -18.18 -8.05 11.97
N TYR A 574 -18.22 -8.06 13.30
CA TYR A 574 -17.34 -7.28 14.17
C TYR A 574 -17.00 -8.06 15.45
N TYR A 575 -15.85 -7.75 16.05
CA TYR A 575 -15.24 -8.57 17.11
C TYR A 575 -14.90 -7.76 18.37
N PHE A 576 -15.10 -8.36 19.53
CA PHE A 576 -14.90 -7.75 20.85
C PHE A 576 -14.59 -8.81 21.93
N TYR A 577 -14.17 -8.37 23.12
CA TYR A 577 -14.11 -9.22 24.32
C TYR A 577 -14.49 -8.42 25.58
N PHE A 578 -14.85 -9.13 26.65
CA PHE A 578 -15.12 -8.54 27.96
C PHE A 578 -13.93 -8.73 28.91
N PRO A 579 -13.38 -7.68 29.54
CA PRO A 579 -12.26 -7.80 30.47
C PRO A 579 -12.68 -8.24 31.88
N ALA A 580 -13.94 -8.05 32.25
CA ALA A 580 -14.50 -8.27 33.59
C ALA A 580 -15.91 -8.88 33.50
N PRO A 581 -16.35 -9.66 34.51
CA PRO A 581 -17.70 -10.24 34.55
C PRO A 581 -18.74 -9.17 34.88
N GLY A 582 -19.99 -9.41 34.50
CA GLY A 582 -21.10 -8.48 34.71
C GLY A 582 -22.24 -8.66 33.72
N SER A 583 -23.27 -7.82 33.86
CA SER A 583 -24.40 -7.76 32.92
C SER A 583 -24.25 -6.51 32.05
N PHE A 584 -24.11 -6.70 30.73
CA PHE A 584 -23.77 -5.62 29.80
C PHE A 584 -24.83 -5.43 28.73
N LYS A 585 -25.39 -4.22 28.64
CA LYS A 585 -26.38 -3.86 27.61
C LYS A 585 -25.72 -3.72 26.24
N HIS A 586 -26.45 -4.10 25.21
CA HIS A 586 -26.03 -3.97 23.82
C HIS A 586 -26.94 -3.02 23.04
N TYR A 587 -26.34 -2.09 22.28
CA TYR A 587 -27.07 -1.28 21.31
C TYR A 587 -27.26 -2.10 20.03
N PRO A 588 -28.51 -2.42 19.64
CA PRO A 588 -28.75 -3.29 18.49
C PRO A 588 -28.31 -2.65 17.18
N VAL A 589 -28.04 -3.48 16.17
CA VAL A 589 -27.76 -2.99 14.81
C VAL A 589 -28.94 -2.17 14.29
N HIS A 590 -28.65 -1.01 13.69
CA HIS A 590 -29.62 -0.17 13.00
C HIS A 590 -29.27 -0.09 11.51
N VAL A 591 -30.28 -0.22 10.64
CA VAL A 591 -30.14 -0.14 9.18
C VAL A 591 -31.03 0.99 8.66
N SER A 592 -30.42 1.93 7.97
CA SER A 592 -31.04 3.17 7.50
C SER A 592 -30.82 3.39 5.99
N GLU A 593 -31.69 4.16 5.35
CA GLU A 593 -31.55 4.59 3.95
C GLU A 593 -31.89 6.07 3.87
N ASN A 594 -30.97 6.87 3.31
CA ASN A 594 -31.10 8.33 3.23
C ASN A 594 -31.43 8.94 4.61
N GLU A 595 -30.65 8.56 5.62
CA GLU A 595 -30.75 8.99 7.03
C GLU A 595 -32.02 8.57 7.80
N LYS A 596 -33.01 7.96 7.14
CA LYS A 596 -34.21 7.37 7.80
C LYS A 596 -33.98 5.92 8.18
N LEU A 597 -34.47 5.50 9.35
CA LEU A 597 -34.37 4.10 9.78
C LEU A 597 -35.33 3.18 8.98
N LEU A 598 -34.80 2.10 8.41
CA LEU A 598 -35.58 1.03 7.77
C LEU A 598 -35.81 -0.18 8.69
N ALA A 599 -34.83 -0.52 9.54
CA ALA A 599 -34.89 -1.69 10.42
C ALA A 599 -33.91 -1.58 11.60
N SER A 600 -34.21 -2.29 12.70
CA SER A 600 -33.28 -2.47 13.82
C SER A 600 -33.40 -3.87 14.42
N ALA A 601 -32.29 -4.41 14.93
CA ALA A 601 -32.30 -5.64 15.71
C ALA A 601 -32.94 -5.43 17.11
N LYS A 602 -33.22 -6.52 17.82
CA LYS A 602 -33.73 -6.45 19.21
C LYS A 602 -32.59 -6.13 20.19
N PRO A 603 -32.79 -5.26 21.20
CA PRO A 603 -31.82 -5.07 22.26
C PRO A 603 -31.45 -6.40 22.94
N PHE A 604 -30.17 -6.55 23.26
CA PHE A 604 -29.61 -7.75 23.90
C PHE A 604 -28.86 -7.38 25.19
N VAL A 605 -28.70 -8.34 26.09
CA VAL A 605 -27.95 -8.18 27.35
C VAL A 605 -27.03 -9.38 27.51
N PHE A 606 -25.72 -9.13 27.55
CA PHE A 606 -24.72 -10.16 27.78
C PHE A 606 -24.62 -10.48 29.27
N ASN A 607 -24.70 -11.77 29.62
CA ASN A 607 -24.33 -12.27 30.95
C ASN A 607 -22.88 -12.78 30.90
N VAL A 608 -21.95 -12.05 31.50
CA VAL A 608 -20.52 -12.34 31.43
C VAL A 608 -20.02 -12.92 32.75
N VAL A 609 -19.47 -14.12 32.69
CA VAL A 609 -18.99 -14.92 33.84
C VAL A 609 -17.48 -15.15 33.76
N LYS A 610 -16.87 -15.52 34.90
CA LYS A 610 -15.44 -15.90 34.96
C LYS A 610 -15.19 -17.34 34.48
N GLU A 611 -16.15 -18.22 34.76
CA GLU A 611 -16.15 -19.64 34.46
C GLU A 611 -17.57 -20.00 34.01
N LEU A 612 -17.72 -20.86 33.00
CA LEU A 612 -19.04 -21.28 32.51
C LEU A 612 -19.69 -22.26 33.49
N THR A 613 -21.02 -22.17 33.63
CA THR A 613 -21.82 -23.16 34.36
C THR A 613 -22.00 -24.48 33.59
N SER A 614 -21.78 -24.47 32.27
CA SER A 614 -21.88 -25.63 31.38
C SER A 614 -20.71 -25.68 30.39
N PHE A 615 -20.15 -26.88 30.17
CA PHE A 615 -18.98 -27.09 29.31
C PHE A 615 -19.25 -28.15 28.24
N ASP A 616 -18.89 -27.86 27.00
CA ASP A 616 -18.91 -28.80 25.88
C ASP A 616 -17.73 -29.79 25.96
N LYS A 617 -17.97 -30.90 26.65
CA LYS A 617 -17.01 -32.01 26.83
C LYS A 617 -16.75 -32.82 25.55
N THR A 618 -17.42 -32.51 24.43
CA THR A 618 -17.23 -33.23 23.16
C THR A 618 -16.26 -32.53 22.20
N SER A 619 -15.85 -31.30 22.55
CA SER A 619 -14.96 -30.45 21.76
C SER A 619 -13.48 -30.85 21.83
N TRP A 620 -12.73 -30.64 20.75
CA TRP A 620 -11.27 -30.93 20.73
C TRP A 620 -10.48 -30.19 21.82
N PRO A 621 -10.70 -28.89 22.11
CA PRO A 621 -10.01 -28.21 23.20
C PRO A 621 -10.29 -28.79 24.59
N TRP A 622 -11.46 -29.43 24.80
CA TRP A 622 -11.71 -30.16 26.04
C TRP A 622 -10.97 -31.49 26.06
N ILE A 623 -11.10 -32.30 25.01
CA ILE A 623 -10.53 -33.65 24.91
C ILE A 623 -8.99 -33.63 24.89
N SER A 624 -8.37 -32.68 24.16
CA SER A 624 -6.91 -32.56 24.06
C SER A 624 -6.25 -32.31 25.42
N GLN A 625 -6.88 -31.50 26.28
CA GLN A 625 -6.35 -31.12 27.60
C GLN A 625 -6.81 -32.06 28.72
N HIS A 626 -8.09 -32.43 28.78
CA HIS A 626 -8.71 -33.12 29.92
C HIS A 626 -9.05 -34.59 29.66
N GLY A 627 -9.12 -35.02 28.40
CA GLY A 627 -9.41 -36.40 28.04
C GLY A 627 -8.26 -37.35 28.43
N SER A 628 -8.57 -38.63 28.55
CA SER A 628 -7.57 -39.69 28.65
C SER A 628 -6.85 -39.89 27.30
N ASP A 629 -5.67 -40.51 27.35
CA ASP A 629 -4.89 -40.88 26.16
C ASP A 629 -5.65 -41.84 25.21
N ALA A 630 -6.69 -42.53 25.70
CA ALA A 630 -7.58 -43.34 24.88
C ALA A 630 -8.61 -42.47 24.13
N GLU A 631 -9.30 -41.56 24.83
CA GLU A 631 -10.31 -40.67 24.24
C GLU A 631 -9.70 -39.71 23.19
N VAL A 632 -8.47 -39.24 23.42
CA VAL A 632 -7.72 -38.43 22.43
C VAL A 632 -7.46 -39.21 21.15
N LEU A 633 -7.09 -40.50 21.24
CA LEU A 633 -6.82 -41.33 20.07
C LEU A 633 -8.10 -41.75 19.35
N GLU A 634 -9.17 -42.08 20.08
CA GLU A 634 -10.49 -42.34 19.50
C GLU A 634 -11.03 -41.12 18.74
N PHE A 635 -10.84 -39.92 19.30
CA PHE A 635 -11.24 -38.67 18.64
C PHE A 635 -10.45 -38.43 17.34
N LEU A 636 -9.13 -38.63 17.34
CA LEU A 636 -8.28 -38.49 16.14
C LEU A 636 -8.54 -39.57 15.08
N GLU A 637 -8.98 -40.77 15.48
CA GLU A 637 -9.38 -41.83 14.56
C GLU A 637 -10.74 -41.53 13.91
N ARG A 638 -11.70 -41.04 14.70
CA ARG A 638 -13.08 -40.73 14.26
C ARG A 638 -13.19 -39.45 13.44
N ASP A 639 -12.56 -38.35 13.87
CA ASP A 639 -12.76 -37.01 13.31
C ASP A 639 -11.61 -36.56 12.40
N ASN A 640 -11.83 -35.51 11.63
CA ASN A 640 -10.87 -35.01 10.63
C ASN A 640 -9.69 -34.28 11.29
N VAL A 641 -8.57 -34.98 11.42
CA VAL A 641 -7.32 -34.49 12.02
C VAL A 641 -6.79 -33.18 11.41
N GLU A 642 -7.04 -32.93 10.12
CA GLU A 642 -6.62 -31.70 9.40
C GLU A 642 -7.39 -30.44 9.83
N ARG A 643 -8.44 -30.57 10.66
CA ARG A 643 -9.22 -29.43 11.19
C ARG A 643 -8.76 -28.97 12.57
N HIS A 644 -7.92 -29.74 13.23
CA HIS A 644 -7.65 -29.61 14.65
C HIS A 644 -6.23 -29.13 14.92
N ASP A 645 -6.09 -28.26 15.92
CA ASP A 645 -4.79 -27.86 16.44
C ASP A 645 -4.17 -29.04 17.20
N LEU A 646 -3.31 -29.79 16.50
CA LEU A 646 -2.63 -30.96 17.00
C LEU A 646 -1.53 -30.62 18.03
N GLU A 647 -1.09 -29.37 18.14
CA GLU A 647 -0.06 -28.98 19.11
C GLU A 647 -0.57 -29.04 20.55
N GLN A 648 -1.88 -28.97 20.75
CA GLN A 648 -2.54 -29.09 22.05
C GLN A 648 -2.22 -30.39 22.79
N ILE A 649 -1.90 -31.48 22.08
CA ILE A 649 -1.51 -32.76 22.69
C ILE A 649 0.02 -32.95 22.81
N ALA A 650 0.82 -31.95 22.43
CA ALA A 650 2.28 -32.04 22.44
C ALA A 650 2.86 -32.36 23.84
N PHE A 651 2.21 -31.90 24.92
CA PHE A 651 2.65 -32.21 26.28
C PHE A 651 2.62 -33.72 26.61
N ARG A 652 1.71 -34.47 25.98
CA ARG A 652 1.56 -35.93 26.13
C ARG A 652 2.61 -36.72 25.37
N MET A 653 3.19 -36.14 24.31
CA MET A 653 4.21 -36.77 23.45
C MET A 653 5.54 -37.08 24.15
N LYS A 654 5.70 -36.68 25.42
CA LYS A 654 6.77 -37.15 26.32
C LYS A 654 6.63 -38.63 26.69
N ASN A 655 5.41 -39.19 26.61
CA ASN A 655 5.17 -40.62 26.76
C ASN A 655 5.44 -41.34 25.43
N ALA A 656 6.42 -42.25 25.43
CA ALA A 656 6.88 -42.93 24.22
C ALA A 656 5.84 -43.84 23.56
N ASP A 657 4.88 -44.39 24.30
CA ASP A 657 3.86 -45.29 23.75
C ASP A 657 2.64 -44.52 23.24
N PHE A 658 2.28 -43.41 23.89
CA PHE A 658 1.32 -42.44 23.32
C PHE A 658 1.87 -41.83 22.03
N PHE A 659 3.13 -41.36 22.06
CA PHE A 659 3.84 -40.81 20.90
C PHE A 659 3.78 -41.75 19.68
N LYS A 660 4.15 -43.03 19.84
CA LYS A 660 4.09 -44.01 18.75
C LYS A 660 2.69 -44.15 18.17
N ARG A 661 1.66 -44.28 19.02
CA ARG A 661 0.26 -44.43 18.57
C ARG A 661 -0.25 -43.20 17.82
N VAL A 662 0.06 -41.99 18.29
CA VAL A 662 -0.30 -40.73 17.61
C VAL A 662 0.42 -40.62 16.26
N ILE A 663 1.74 -40.83 16.20
CA ILE A 663 2.50 -40.72 14.95
C ILE A 663 2.08 -41.79 13.94
N GLU A 664 1.81 -43.03 14.38
CA GLU A 664 1.31 -44.09 13.48
C GLU A 664 -0.09 -43.76 12.93
N LEU A 665 -1.00 -43.22 13.77
CA LEU A 665 -2.32 -42.76 13.35
C LEU A 665 -2.20 -41.62 12.34
N LEU A 666 -1.41 -40.59 12.63
CA LEU A 666 -1.25 -39.44 11.73
C LEU A 666 -0.55 -39.83 10.41
N ARG A 667 0.45 -40.72 10.43
CA ARG A 667 1.04 -41.32 9.22
C ARG A 667 -0.03 -42.05 8.37
N LYS A 668 -0.91 -42.85 9.00
CA LYS A 668 -2.05 -43.53 8.33
C LYS A 668 -3.11 -42.55 7.77
N ARG A 669 -3.19 -41.34 8.32
CA ARG A 669 -4.07 -40.25 7.87
C ARG A 669 -3.40 -39.31 6.86
N HIS A 670 -2.10 -39.49 6.59
CA HIS A 670 -1.22 -38.60 5.81
C HIS A 670 -1.02 -37.18 6.38
N ALA A 671 -1.31 -36.98 7.67
CA ALA A 671 -1.14 -35.71 8.37
C ALA A 671 0.28 -35.57 8.97
N TYR A 672 0.89 -34.38 8.89
CA TYR A 672 2.19 -34.06 9.51
C TYR A 672 2.09 -32.80 10.38
N ASN A 673 2.78 -32.79 11.53
CA ASN A 673 2.90 -31.61 12.39
C ASN A 673 4.32 -31.52 12.98
N ASP A 674 5.01 -30.40 12.76
CA ASP A 674 6.43 -30.23 13.12
C ASP A 674 6.68 -30.38 14.63
N THR A 675 5.80 -29.82 15.46
CA THR A 675 5.89 -29.88 16.91
C THR A 675 5.72 -31.31 17.43
N LEU A 676 4.73 -32.06 16.97
CA LEU A 676 4.53 -33.47 17.34
C LEU A 676 5.68 -34.36 16.85
N TRP A 677 6.18 -34.14 15.64
CA TRP A 677 7.31 -34.90 15.09
C TRP A 677 8.64 -34.61 15.77
N SER A 678 8.83 -33.39 16.31
CA SER A 678 10.04 -33.04 17.08
C SER A 678 10.28 -33.94 18.30
N TYR A 679 9.21 -34.49 18.90
CA TYR A 679 9.28 -35.47 19.98
C TYR A 679 9.90 -36.81 19.55
N GLY A 680 10.10 -37.05 18.25
CA GLY A 680 10.94 -38.14 17.76
C GLY A 680 12.35 -38.08 18.34
N ILE A 681 12.91 -36.88 18.55
CA ILE A 681 14.23 -36.69 19.20
C ILE A 681 14.18 -37.11 20.67
N HIS A 682 13.13 -36.70 21.41
CA HIS A 682 12.93 -37.07 22.82
C HIS A 682 12.79 -38.59 22.99
N ASN A 683 11.95 -39.21 22.17
CA ASN A 683 11.63 -40.64 22.24
C ASN A 683 12.63 -41.53 21.47
N ARG A 684 13.63 -40.93 20.79
CA ARG A 684 14.67 -41.58 19.98
C ARG A 684 14.11 -42.42 18.81
N ASP A 685 12.98 -42.02 18.25
CA ASP A 685 12.37 -42.69 17.08
C ASP A 685 13.03 -42.23 15.78
N LEU A 686 13.97 -43.03 15.27
CA LEU A 686 14.75 -42.71 14.08
C LEU A 686 13.89 -42.41 12.82
N PRO A 687 12.77 -43.13 12.54
CA PRO A 687 11.84 -42.76 11.48
C PRO A 687 11.23 -41.36 11.64
N ALA A 688 10.67 -41.02 12.81
CA ALA A 688 10.12 -39.69 13.05
C ALA A 688 11.20 -38.60 13.02
N ILE A 689 12.43 -38.89 13.47
CA ILE A 689 13.56 -37.95 13.37
C ILE A 689 13.88 -37.63 11.89
N ARG A 690 13.86 -38.63 11.00
CA ARG A 690 14.08 -38.41 9.55
C ARG A 690 12.99 -37.53 8.94
N GLU A 691 11.73 -37.86 9.22
CA GLU A 691 10.55 -37.13 8.74
C GLU A 691 10.54 -35.68 9.28
N TYR A 692 10.88 -35.49 10.57
CA TYR A 692 11.06 -34.18 11.18
C TYR A 692 12.16 -33.38 10.48
N LEU A 693 13.39 -33.90 10.47
CA LEU A 693 14.56 -33.17 9.98
C LEU A 693 14.43 -32.74 8.50
N ALA A 694 13.77 -33.56 7.66
CA ALA A 694 13.50 -33.23 6.27
C ALA A 694 12.56 -32.02 6.07
N ASN A 695 11.65 -31.76 7.01
CA ASN A 695 10.72 -30.61 7.00
C ASN A 695 11.23 -29.40 7.83
N SER A 696 12.19 -29.64 8.73
CA SER A 696 12.74 -28.72 9.73
C SER A 696 13.57 -27.52 9.17
N PRO A 697 14.27 -26.71 9.98
CA PRO A 697 15.27 -25.75 9.49
C PRO A 697 16.45 -26.40 8.79
N ILE A 698 16.84 -27.55 9.32
CA ILE A 698 18.21 -28.05 9.24
C ILE A 698 18.51 -28.52 7.80
N ALA A 699 17.48 -28.97 7.08
CA ALA A 699 17.55 -29.30 5.66
C ALA A 699 17.86 -28.12 4.72
N SER A 700 17.67 -26.86 5.14
CA SER A 700 18.16 -25.68 4.38
C SER A 700 19.58 -25.28 4.80
N GLN A 701 19.95 -25.54 6.06
CA GLN A 701 21.20 -25.07 6.68
C GLN A 701 22.39 -26.01 6.42
N CYS A 702 22.13 -27.30 6.18
CA CYS A 702 23.19 -28.30 5.92
C CYS A 702 23.82 -28.23 4.51
N GLY A 703 23.37 -27.33 3.64
CA GLY A 703 23.80 -27.24 2.24
C GLY A 703 22.79 -27.83 1.26
N SER A 704 23.11 -27.81 -0.04
CA SER A 704 22.21 -28.25 -1.10
C SER A 704 22.09 -29.77 -1.22
N SER A 705 23.14 -30.50 -0.85
CA SER A 705 23.25 -31.96 -0.93
C SER A 705 23.80 -32.52 0.38
N LEU A 706 23.16 -33.56 0.95
CA LEU A 706 23.63 -34.29 2.13
C LEU A 706 23.08 -35.73 2.11
N VAL A 707 23.89 -36.69 2.54
CA VAL A 707 23.43 -38.05 2.83
C VAL A 707 23.93 -38.47 4.21
N SER A 708 23.00 -38.78 5.12
CA SER A 708 23.29 -39.23 6.48
C SER A 708 22.16 -40.12 7.03
N ASP A 709 22.43 -40.86 8.11
CA ASP A 709 21.43 -41.73 8.74
C ASP A 709 20.20 -41.00 9.30
N LEU A 710 20.28 -39.68 9.52
CA LEU A 710 19.20 -38.88 10.10
C LEU A 710 18.55 -37.91 9.09
N LEU A 711 19.27 -37.52 8.04
CA LEU A 711 18.81 -36.54 7.06
C LEU A 711 19.45 -36.80 5.68
N VAL A 712 18.60 -36.86 4.66
CA VAL A 712 18.99 -36.87 3.24
C VAL A 712 18.45 -35.60 2.59
N ILE A 713 19.30 -34.89 1.88
CA ILE A 713 18.98 -33.67 1.13
C ILE A 713 19.40 -33.95 -0.32
N ASN A 714 18.40 -34.04 -1.20
CA ASN A 714 18.59 -34.04 -2.65
C ASN A 714 18.12 -32.68 -3.18
N PRO A 715 18.97 -31.91 -3.88
CA PRO A 715 18.61 -30.58 -4.35
C PRO A 715 17.57 -30.61 -5.48
N VAL A 716 17.40 -31.75 -6.17
CA VAL A 716 16.37 -31.94 -7.20
C VAL A 716 15.00 -32.17 -6.56
N ASP A 717 14.89 -33.10 -5.61
CA ASP A 717 13.63 -33.41 -4.91
C ASP A 717 13.10 -32.20 -4.10
N ARG A 718 14.00 -31.30 -3.67
CA ARG A 718 13.68 -30.05 -2.97
C ARG A 718 13.53 -28.84 -3.92
N HIS A 719 13.65 -29.05 -5.23
CA HIS A 719 13.63 -28.01 -6.28
C HIS A 719 14.62 -26.85 -6.07
N SER A 720 15.69 -27.03 -5.28
CA SER A 720 16.68 -25.99 -4.98
C SER A 720 17.77 -25.87 -6.05
N TYR A 721 17.93 -26.88 -6.91
CA TYR A 721 18.75 -26.80 -8.12
C TYR A 721 18.02 -27.42 -9.32
N GLN A 722 18.14 -26.75 -10.47
CA GLN A 722 17.70 -27.23 -11.77
C GLN A 722 18.80 -26.94 -12.80
N HIS A 723 19.13 -27.92 -13.64
CA HIS A 723 20.01 -27.69 -14.78
C HIS A 723 19.28 -26.88 -15.87
N LYS A 724 19.95 -25.87 -16.44
CA LYS A 724 19.41 -25.01 -17.49
C LYS A 724 20.31 -25.02 -18.72
N GLU A 725 19.70 -25.07 -19.90
CA GLU A 725 20.36 -24.96 -21.20
C GLU A 725 20.37 -23.50 -21.69
N TYR A 726 21.40 -23.13 -22.46
CA TYR A 726 21.52 -21.83 -23.11
C TYR A 726 21.82 -22.02 -24.59
N TRP A 727 20.94 -21.52 -25.46
CA TRP A 727 21.14 -21.53 -26.91
C TRP A 727 20.28 -20.46 -27.62
N PRO A 728 20.81 -19.73 -28.62
CA PRO A 728 22.23 -19.60 -28.95
C PRO A 728 22.93 -18.70 -27.92
N LEU A 729 24.09 -19.13 -27.41
CA LEU A 729 24.96 -18.29 -26.58
C LEU A 729 26.22 -17.95 -27.39
N VAL A 730 26.28 -16.74 -27.93
CA VAL A 730 27.45 -16.25 -28.66
C VAL A 730 28.38 -15.54 -27.69
N ASN A 731 29.49 -16.19 -27.33
CA ASN A 731 30.55 -15.54 -26.56
C ASN A 731 31.23 -14.47 -27.41
N ALA A 732 31.19 -13.22 -26.95
CA ALA A 732 31.77 -12.10 -27.71
C ALA A 732 33.30 -12.19 -27.88
N ARG A 733 33.98 -13.00 -27.05
CA ARG A 733 35.44 -13.25 -27.06
C ARG A 733 35.71 -14.65 -26.49
N VAL A 734 36.61 -15.40 -27.12
CA VAL A 734 37.04 -16.76 -26.70
C VAL A 734 38.27 -16.73 -25.78
N TYR A 735 39.17 -15.76 -25.97
CA TYR A 735 40.44 -15.69 -25.24
C TYR A 735 40.33 -14.95 -23.90
N GLN A 736 41.04 -15.44 -22.89
CA GLN A 736 41.11 -14.83 -21.56
C GLN A 736 41.81 -13.46 -21.60
N LEU A 737 41.09 -12.39 -21.24
CA LEU A 737 41.65 -11.06 -21.08
C LEU A 737 41.92 -10.79 -19.59
N GLY A 738 43.20 -10.68 -19.19
CA GLY A 738 43.60 -10.38 -17.81
C GLY A 738 43.70 -11.59 -16.87
N LYS A 739 43.87 -11.32 -15.57
CA LYS A 739 44.28 -12.30 -14.55
C LYS A 739 43.21 -13.35 -14.17
N LYS A 740 41.96 -13.20 -14.62
CA LYS A 740 40.85 -14.14 -14.37
C LYS A 740 40.03 -14.30 -15.66
N ARG A 741 39.31 -15.42 -15.78
CA ARG A 741 38.24 -15.59 -16.78
C ARG A 741 36.93 -15.06 -16.19
N GLU A 742 36.10 -14.46 -17.03
CA GLU A 742 34.81 -13.87 -16.66
C GLU A 742 33.73 -14.30 -17.66
N ILE A 743 32.53 -14.58 -17.17
CA ILE A 743 31.39 -15.01 -17.98
C ILE A 743 30.49 -13.80 -18.19
N LEU A 744 30.53 -13.21 -19.39
CA LEU A 744 29.86 -11.95 -19.71
C LEU A 744 28.32 -12.02 -19.66
N ASN A 745 27.74 -13.21 -19.87
CA ASN A 745 26.31 -13.43 -19.69
C ASN A 745 26.02 -13.67 -18.20
N SER A 746 25.43 -12.67 -17.52
CA SER A 746 25.15 -12.70 -16.09
C SER A 746 24.22 -13.84 -15.64
N GLN A 747 23.26 -14.24 -16.49
CA GLN A 747 22.34 -15.34 -16.18
C GLN A 747 23.05 -16.70 -16.21
N PHE A 748 23.90 -16.92 -17.21
CA PHE A 748 24.73 -18.11 -17.30
C PHE A 748 25.83 -18.13 -16.22
N ALA A 749 26.44 -16.98 -15.91
CA ALA A 749 27.39 -16.84 -14.82
C ALA A 749 26.78 -17.27 -13.48
N ALA A 750 25.57 -16.78 -13.16
CA ALA A 750 24.85 -17.17 -11.96
C ALA A 750 24.51 -18.67 -11.94
N GLN A 751 24.08 -19.25 -13.06
CA GLN A 751 23.76 -20.68 -13.17
C GLN A 751 25.01 -21.58 -13.04
N TYR A 752 26.16 -21.16 -13.59
CA TYR A 752 27.42 -21.88 -13.43
C TYR A 752 27.89 -21.85 -11.97
N GLN A 753 27.77 -20.70 -11.29
CA GLN A 753 28.03 -20.60 -9.85
C GLN A 753 27.05 -21.43 -9.02
N ALA A 754 25.78 -21.56 -9.43
CA ALA A 754 24.80 -22.43 -8.77
C ALA A 754 25.20 -23.92 -8.87
N LEU A 755 25.62 -24.40 -10.05
CA LEU A 755 26.16 -25.77 -10.19
C LEU A 755 27.39 -25.98 -9.30
N LEU A 756 28.38 -25.07 -9.36
CA LEU A 756 29.59 -25.18 -8.51
C LEU A 756 29.25 -25.14 -7.00
N THR A 757 28.21 -24.39 -6.62
CA THR A 757 27.72 -24.31 -5.25
C THR A 757 27.05 -25.60 -4.78
N ASP A 758 26.41 -26.38 -5.67
CA ASP A 758 25.93 -27.72 -5.32
C ASP A 758 27.03 -28.77 -5.30
N LEU A 759 27.85 -28.83 -6.36
CA LEU A 759 28.85 -29.89 -6.52
C LEU A 759 29.90 -29.90 -5.39
N ARG A 760 30.15 -28.77 -4.72
CA ARG A 760 31.04 -28.71 -3.55
C ARG A 760 30.57 -29.53 -2.33
N TYR A 761 29.28 -29.87 -2.25
CA TYR A 761 28.71 -30.70 -1.19
C TYR A 761 28.74 -32.20 -1.51
N ARG A 762 29.06 -32.58 -2.75
CA ARG A 762 29.13 -33.97 -3.18
C ARG A 762 30.52 -34.53 -2.90
N LYS A 763 30.60 -35.65 -2.17
CA LYS A 763 31.86 -36.36 -1.88
C LYS A 763 32.60 -36.74 -3.17
N GLU A 764 31.85 -37.24 -4.15
CA GLU A 764 32.32 -37.67 -5.47
C GLU A 764 31.29 -37.19 -6.51
N LEU A 765 31.74 -36.79 -7.69
CA LEU A 765 30.85 -36.38 -8.79
C LEU A 765 30.26 -37.61 -9.48
N SER A 766 28.93 -37.66 -9.63
CA SER A 766 28.29 -38.66 -10.49
C SER A 766 28.56 -38.37 -11.98
N ASP A 767 28.32 -39.35 -12.84
CA ASP A 767 28.57 -39.16 -14.27
C ASP A 767 27.57 -38.17 -14.92
N TYR A 768 26.37 -38.04 -14.35
CA TYR A 768 25.42 -36.96 -14.68
C TYR A 768 25.96 -35.58 -14.28
N ASP A 769 26.62 -35.46 -13.11
CA ASP A 769 27.28 -34.20 -12.69
C ASP A 769 28.43 -33.86 -13.63
N ARG A 770 29.21 -34.86 -14.06
CA ARG A 770 30.28 -34.68 -15.06
C ARG A 770 29.70 -34.16 -16.37
N LEU A 771 28.62 -34.74 -16.88
CA LEU A 771 28.01 -34.30 -18.13
C LEU A 771 27.48 -32.85 -18.05
N ALA A 772 26.87 -32.47 -16.91
CA ALA A 772 26.46 -31.08 -16.66
C ALA A 772 27.64 -30.10 -16.59
N VAL A 773 28.76 -30.50 -15.98
CA VAL A 773 30.01 -29.72 -15.97
C VAL A 773 30.59 -29.59 -17.38
N VAL A 774 30.63 -30.68 -18.16
CA VAL A 774 31.11 -30.68 -19.55
C VAL A 774 30.31 -29.68 -20.39
N TYR A 775 28.98 -29.73 -20.34
CA TYR A 775 28.12 -28.79 -21.06
C TYR A 775 28.40 -27.31 -20.70
N TYR A 776 28.53 -26.98 -19.40
CA TYR A 776 28.86 -25.61 -18.97
C TYR A 776 30.31 -25.19 -19.25
N LEU A 777 31.24 -26.12 -19.47
CA LEU A 777 32.58 -25.82 -19.96
C LEU A 777 32.58 -25.54 -21.48
N LEU A 778 31.78 -26.28 -22.26
CA LEU A 778 31.61 -26.02 -23.69
C LEU A 778 30.96 -24.66 -23.96
N LEU A 779 29.97 -24.24 -23.16
CA LEU A 779 29.40 -22.88 -23.21
C LEU A 779 30.40 -21.74 -22.85
N GLN A 780 31.61 -22.08 -22.38
CA GLN A 780 32.72 -21.14 -22.12
C GLN A 780 33.86 -21.30 -23.13
N ASP A 781 33.67 -22.07 -24.22
CA ASP A 781 34.68 -22.45 -25.21
C ASP A 781 35.88 -23.24 -24.61
N ARG A 782 35.68 -23.88 -23.44
CA ARG A 782 36.74 -24.57 -22.67
C ARG A 782 36.90 -26.04 -23.07
N ILE A 783 37.13 -26.29 -24.37
CA ILE A 783 37.13 -27.62 -25.00
C ILE A 783 38.01 -28.64 -24.26
N ALA A 784 39.27 -28.30 -23.96
CA ALA A 784 40.20 -29.24 -23.30
C ALA A 784 39.82 -29.57 -21.84
N ASP A 785 39.25 -28.59 -21.11
CA ASP A 785 38.72 -28.82 -19.76
C ASP A 785 37.49 -29.74 -19.83
N ALA A 786 36.61 -29.50 -20.81
CA ALA A 786 35.42 -30.30 -21.08
C ALA A 786 35.79 -31.76 -21.41
N GLY A 787 36.71 -31.98 -22.36
CA GLY A 787 37.21 -33.33 -22.69
C GLY A 787 37.80 -34.07 -21.49
N THR A 788 38.54 -33.36 -20.61
CA THR A 788 39.13 -33.92 -19.39
C THR A 788 38.10 -34.40 -18.35
N HIS A 789 36.90 -33.80 -18.33
CA HIS A 789 35.78 -34.27 -17.52
C HIS A 789 34.95 -35.34 -18.23
N PHE A 790 34.77 -35.23 -19.56
CA PHE A 790 33.99 -36.15 -20.38
C PHE A 790 34.61 -37.56 -20.41
N ALA A 791 35.92 -37.66 -20.57
CA ALA A 791 36.67 -38.94 -20.59
C ALA A 791 36.65 -39.71 -19.24
N ARG A 792 35.96 -39.20 -18.22
CA ARG A 792 35.76 -39.86 -16.91
C ARG A 792 34.35 -40.42 -16.71
N ILE A 793 33.47 -40.24 -17.69
CA ILE A 793 32.12 -40.81 -17.70
C ILE A 793 32.21 -42.29 -18.09
N SER A 794 31.47 -43.14 -17.36
CA SER A 794 31.56 -44.60 -17.41
C SER A 794 30.19 -45.30 -17.35
N ASP A 795 29.16 -44.62 -16.86
CA ASP A 795 27.77 -45.11 -16.85
C ASP A 795 27.27 -45.37 -18.28
N LYS A 796 27.01 -46.65 -18.58
CA LYS A 796 26.52 -47.10 -19.89
C LYS A 796 25.18 -46.48 -20.26
N THR A 797 24.29 -46.28 -19.30
CA THR A 797 22.96 -45.69 -19.55
C THR A 797 23.07 -44.21 -19.94
N LEU A 798 24.13 -43.54 -19.48
CA LEU A 798 24.45 -42.17 -19.88
C LEU A 798 25.23 -42.13 -21.20
N ILE A 799 26.16 -43.06 -21.44
CA ILE A 799 26.92 -43.16 -22.71
C ILE A 799 26.00 -43.43 -23.90
N ASP A 800 24.98 -44.27 -23.73
CA ASP A 800 23.99 -44.57 -24.76
C ASP A 800 22.97 -43.41 -24.98
N SER A 801 23.05 -42.32 -24.20
CA SER A 801 22.15 -41.16 -24.32
C SER A 801 22.52 -40.21 -25.47
N ILE A 802 21.50 -39.58 -26.07
CA ILE A 802 21.68 -38.57 -27.11
C ILE A 802 22.44 -37.33 -26.60
N GLN A 803 22.31 -36.98 -25.31
CA GLN A 803 23.04 -35.89 -24.68
C GLN A 803 24.55 -36.15 -24.66
N TYR A 804 24.95 -37.36 -24.28
CA TYR A 804 26.35 -37.78 -24.30
C TYR A 804 26.89 -37.85 -25.74
N GLN A 805 26.13 -38.44 -26.67
CA GLN A 805 26.57 -38.59 -28.06
C GLN A 805 26.66 -37.26 -28.81
N TYR A 806 25.75 -36.31 -28.56
CA TYR A 806 25.87 -34.94 -29.08
C TYR A 806 27.16 -34.25 -28.62
N ILE A 807 27.47 -34.35 -27.32
CA ILE A 807 28.71 -33.81 -26.74
C ILE A 807 29.95 -34.53 -27.29
N ALA A 808 29.89 -35.85 -27.50
CA ALA A 808 30.96 -36.62 -28.14
C ALA A 808 31.23 -36.17 -29.58
N ALA A 809 30.17 -35.87 -30.36
CA ALA A 809 30.29 -35.35 -31.72
C ALA A 809 30.88 -33.92 -31.73
N TYR A 810 30.43 -33.06 -30.82
CA TYR A 810 30.95 -31.69 -30.67
C TYR A 810 32.43 -31.68 -30.30
N LEU A 811 32.84 -32.53 -29.35
CA LEU A 811 34.26 -32.69 -28.97
C LEU A 811 35.08 -33.27 -30.12
N ALA A 812 34.63 -34.35 -30.77
CA ALA A 812 35.34 -34.93 -31.91
C ALA A 812 35.52 -33.94 -33.07
N PHE A 813 34.54 -33.07 -33.34
CA PHE A 813 34.70 -31.99 -34.32
C PHE A 813 35.73 -30.95 -33.87
N SER A 814 35.71 -30.56 -32.60
CA SER A 814 36.62 -29.57 -32.01
C SER A 814 38.07 -30.06 -31.92
N ASP A 815 38.27 -31.36 -31.71
CA ASP A 815 39.58 -32.02 -31.61
C ASP A 815 40.18 -32.40 -32.99
N GLY A 816 39.46 -32.10 -34.09
CA GLY A 816 39.95 -32.35 -35.46
C GLY A 816 39.67 -33.75 -36.02
N GLU A 817 38.69 -34.47 -35.46
CA GLU A 817 38.22 -35.80 -35.91
C GLU A 817 36.82 -35.71 -36.59
N PRO A 818 36.64 -34.95 -37.69
CA PRO A 818 35.30 -34.68 -38.25
C PRO A 818 34.57 -35.93 -38.75
N GLU A 819 35.28 -36.95 -39.24
CA GLU A 819 34.68 -38.22 -39.68
C GLU A 819 33.96 -38.95 -38.53
N LYS A 820 34.51 -38.86 -37.31
CA LYS A 820 33.95 -39.44 -36.08
C LYS A 820 32.74 -38.64 -35.61
N ALA A 821 32.80 -37.30 -35.70
CA ALA A 821 31.66 -36.44 -35.41
C ALA A 821 30.47 -36.70 -36.37
N VAL A 822 30.73 -36.79 -37.68
CA VAL A 822 29.73 -37.12 -38.71
C VAL A 822 29.10 -38.50 -38.43
N LYS A 823 29.91 -39.53 -38.19
CA LYS A 823 29.41 -40.89 -37.90
C LYS A 823 28.47 -40.96 -36.69
N ILE A 824 28.71 -40.13 -35.66
CA ILE A 824 27.80 -40.02 -34.52
C ILE A 824 26.51 -39.29 -34.94
N ALA A 825 26.63 -38.14 -35.61
CA ALA A 825 25.47 -37.33 -36.04
C ALA A 825 24.56 -38.06 -37.03
N GLU A 826 25.10 -38.87 -37.94
CA GLU A 826 24.32 -39.69 -38.88
C GLU A 826 23.34 -40.63 -38.19
N THR A 827 23.64 -41.11 -36.97
CA THR A 827 22.76 -41.95 -36.16
C THR A 827 21.48 -41.23 -35.73
N TYR A 828 21.50 -39.89 -35.72
CA TYR A 828 20.38 -39.02 -35.32
C TYR A 828 19.76 -38.21 -36.48
N LYS A 829 20.20 -38.44 -37.72
CA LYS A 829 19.75 -37.72 -38.93
C LYS A 829 18.23 -37.67 -39.13
N ASP A 830 17.52 -38.73 -38.73
CA ASP A 830 16.06 -38.85 -38.83
C ASP A 830 15.34 -38.72 -37.46
N TYR A 831 16.04 -38.29 -36.41
CA TYR A 831 15.52 -38.24 -35.04
C TYR A 831 14.24 -37.38 -34.92
N PRO A 832 13.19 -37.84 -34.22
CA PRO A 832 11.85 -37.25 -34.33
C PRO A 832 11.72 -35.83 -33.75
N VAL A 833 12.64 -35.38 -32.89
CA VAL A 833 12.59 -34.04 -32.29
C VAL A 833 13.53 -33.10 -33.05
N VAL A 834 12.96 -32.10 -33.74
CA VAL A 834 13.66 -31.17 -34.65
C VAL A 834 14.77 -30.32 -34.00
N ARG A 835 14.82 -30.22 -32.65
CA ARG A 835 15.90 -29.54 -31.90
C ARG A 835 17.07 -30.47 -31.53
N TRP A 836 16.90 -31.79 -31.68
CA TRP A 836 17.89 -32.84 -31.38
C TRP A 836 18.34 -33.61 -32.63
N ARG A 837 17.94 -33.12 -33.80
CA ARG A 837 18.33 -33.55 -35.15
C ARG A 837 19.18 -32.45 -35.77
#